data_AF-A0A953Y5U9-F1
#
_entry.id   AF-A0A953Y5U9-F1
#
_cell.length_a   1.000
_cell.length_b   1.000
_cell.length_c   1.000
_cell.angle_alpha   90.00
_cell.angle_beta   90.00
_cell.angle_gamma   90.00
#
_symmetry.space_group_name_H-M   'P 1'
#
loop_
_entity.id
_entity.type
_entity.pdbx_description
1 polymer ?
#
loop_
_entity_poly.entity_id
_entity_poly.type
_entity_poly.pdbx_seq_one_letter_code
_entity_poly.pdbx_strand_id
1 'polypeptide(L)'
;MATLSVALAPFAPAQDGPTDVAKAHDILARMGAAQGDALWDLSLELEQVGAPAADSVSDALKTARGGQRLALAKTLLAIGDDGKQSLAIQSLRDVVRGDDPRELRVLACDLLMGHARRNDVLALKREVDGVRDPYVKIALLKLLKAKRVDKSADTSLREYLRSEDAGVRYAAALALAETGNVDVAKMVLHQLKDEPTPRGRRAAAYLEQEKLLAQVEEYSGVEGESAIVRQLKRQLEDLEGQNEELVAKLRSGIPEGGAQGGGESFEGAALLREIMQRIEGEYVDGEKTDPRKLLNAAASGLVDSLDPFSSYMSKESLADFSQDMNQEYGGIGAVIGKDPKTEYLTIQRPFPGAPAYEAGLRTLDVILKVGEVDTREHTVADLVDKLKGKPGTEVEITVKRFMNDEEFTLKIKREQVTINSVRHDMLPGQVGYLQLTTFGQYAAKDVEGALADLEGRGMRGLIFDLRGNGGGYLREAVMIADKFLNDDQLVVYQEGRKGSPHERRKEDGGPRIAPLRRAQPKHPDYPLVFLVDENTASASEIVSGALQHHQRAVLVGARTFGKGSVQNVMPLDSENQESALRLTIAYYYLPDGRCIHRTRDVETWRFNTQMRFEIERWKREGKLNAALADELLERYKPAAGGVEPDYAVELPDFPQAVLRALGPVYDLQLLEGYVKAQWLEHKDLFHRLALGDAFDPHAYPHFDALWDQVQAKLDEAGREALKPEHLRRALRAMVRRFAQDDLQRELTSDYQEDRQLQAAIVVLAEELGLNLAEQPEMKFIPERFPEGVKRTREIGAGTPDDKPEEGRKFK
;
A
#
# COMPACT_ATOMS: atom_id res chain seq x y z
N MET A 1 44.44 -1.76 33.76
CA MET A 1 45.36 -2.84 33.35
C MET A 1 44.58 -3.79 32.45
N ALA A 2 45.15 -4.16 31.30
CA ALA A 2 44.57 -4.87 30.15
C ALA A 2 43.91 -3.98 29.06
N THR A 3 44.83 -3.39 28.28
CA THR A 3 44.83 -3.11 26.83
C THR A 3 43.75 -3.75 25.95
N LEU A 4 43.12 -2.93 25.10
CA LEU A 4 42.63 -3.34 23.78
C LEU A 4 43.02 -2.29 22.75
N SER A 5 43.83 -2.75 21.81
CA SER A 5 44.54 -2.01 20.77
C SER A 5 43.64 -1.84 19.57
N VAL A 6 43.23 -0.61 19.24
CA VAL A 6 42.72 -0.27 17.91
C VAL A 6 43.94 0.03 17.04
N ALA A 7 44.06 -0.69 15.92
CA ALA A 7 45.14 -0.54 14.97
C ALA A 7 45.12 0.87 14.35
N LEU A 8 46.00 1.74 14.86
CA LEU A 8 46.47 2.91 14.12
C LEU A 8 47.28 2.39 12.93
N ALA A 9 46.81 2.65 11.72
CA ALA A 9 47.62 2.54 10.51
C ALA A 9 48.91 3.36 10.70
N PRO A 10 50.07 2.93 10.17
CA PRO A 10 51.31 3.62 10.41
C PRO A 10 51.25 5.02 9.78
N PHE A 11 51.42 6.05 10.62
CA PHE A 11 51.71 7.40 10.21
C PHE A 11 52.89 7.38 9.23
N ALA A 12 52.65 7.78 7.98
CA ALA A 12 53.73 8.17 7.10
C ALA A 12 54.43 9.41 7.68
N PRO A 13 55.77 9.52 7.60
CA PRO A 13 56.45 10.68 8.13
C PRO A 13 56.02 11.93 7.34
N ALA A 14 55.71 13.00 8.07
CA ALA A 14 55.40 14.31 7.52
C ALA A 14 56.52 14.75 6.57
N GLN A 15 56.17 15.00 5.31
CA GLN A 15 56.96 15.90 4.48
C GLN A 15 56.48 17.31 4.81
N ASP A 16 57.11 17.95 5.79
CA ASP A 16 56.98 19.39 5.99
C ASP A 16 57.48 20.09 4.72
N GLY A 17 56.53 20.48 3.86
CA GLY A 17 56.81 21.14 2.60
C GLY A 17 55.80 22.26 2.32
N PRO A 18 56.21 23.33 1.61
CA PRO A 18 55.37 24.47 1.22
C PRO A 18 54.10 24.11 0.43
N THR A 19 53.91 22.85 0.06
CA THR A 19 52.75 22.30 -0.66
C THR A 19 51.50 22.16 0.20
N ASP A 20 51.60 21.85 1.50
CA ASP A 20 50.39 21.58 2.31
C ASP A 20 49.74 22.86 2.86
N VAL A 21 50.54 23.88 3.16
CA VAL A 21 50.02 25.23 3.45
C VAL A 21 49.36 25.81 2.19
N ALA A 22 49.96 25.62 1.01
CA ALA A 22 49.36 26.05 -0.24
C ALA A 22 48.00 25.36 -0.51
N LYS A 23 47.89 24.05 -0.23
CA LYS A 23 46.62 23.31 -0.29
C LYS A 23 45.59 23.87 0.70
N ALA A 24 45.99 24.14 1.94
CA ALA A 24 45.09 24.73 2.93
C ALA A 24 44.54 26.10 2.45
N HIS A 25 45.39 26.94 1.86
CA HIS A 25 44.97 28.23 1.29
C HIS A 25 44.02 28.08 0.10
N ASP A 26 44.23 27.10 -0.78
CA ASP A 26 43.32 26.78 -1.89
C ASP A 26 41.94 26.34 -1.39
N ILE A 27 41.91 25.42 -0.41
CA ILE A 27 40.65 24.94 0.19
C ILE A 27 39.92 26.10 0.88
N LEU A 28 40.63 26.96 1.62
CA LEU A 28 40.04 28.15 2.26
C LEU A 28 39.50 29.16 1.24
N ALA A 29 40.14 29.31 0.09
CA ALA A 29 39.64 30.15 -1.00
C ALA A 29 38.32 29.59 -1.57
N ARG A 30 38.25 28.27 -1.79
CA ARG A 30 37.01 27.57 -2.20
C ARG A 30 35.91 27.70 -1.15
N MET A 31 36.25 27.62 0.14
CA MET A 31 35.29 27.82 1.23
C MET A 31 34.65 29.21 1.21
N GLY A 32 35.38 30.25 0.77
CA GLY A 32 34.88 31.62 0.69
C GLY A 32 33.63 31.78 -0.18
N ALA A 33 33.46 30.95 -1.22
CA ALA A 33 32.31 30.95 -2.11
C ALA A 33 31.30 29.82 -1.83
N ALA A 34 31.63 28.87 -0.95
CA ALA A 34 30.81 27.70 -0.66
C ALA A 34 29.65 28.01 0.31
N GLN A 35 28.57 27.26 0.17
CA GLN A 35 27.39 27.28 1.05
C GLN A 35 26.86 25.87 1.27
N GLY A 36 26.09 25.66 2.34
CA GLY A 36 25.47 24.37 2.64
C GLY A 36 26.50 23.24 2.82
N ASP A 37 26.21 22.08 2.25
CA ASP A 37 26.98 20.85 2.44
C ASP A 37 28.43 20.95 1.95
N ALA A 38 28.68 21.77 0.92
CA ALA A 38 30.03 22.00 0.39
C ALA A 38 31.00 22.57 1.45
N LEU A 39 30.50 23.27 2.47
CA LEU A 39 31.34 23.77 3.57
C LEU A 39 31.85 22.64 4.48
N TRP A 40 31.07 21.56 4.61
CA TRP A 40 31.46 20.39 5.41
C TRP A 40 32.47 19.51 4.69
N ASP A 41 32.31 19.34 3.38
CA ASP A 41 33.29 18.62 2.55
C ASP A 41 34.65 19.33 2.57
N LEU A 42 34.65 20.65 2.40
CA LEU A 42 35.88 21.45 2.47
C LEU A 42 36.48 21.47 3.88
N SER A 43 35.65 21.42 4.93
CA SER A 43 36.11 21.25 6.31
C SER A 43 36.82 19.90 6.51
N LEU A 44 36.31 18.82 5.92
CA LEU A 44 36.95 17.49 5.92
C LEU A 44 38.24 17.48 5.09
N GLU A 45 38.28 18.16 3.94
CA GLU A 45 39.52 18.34 3.17
C GLU A 45 40.60 19.04 4.02
N LEU A 46 40.24 20.08 4.78
CA LEU A 46 41.17 20.75 5.70
C LEU A 46 41.61 19.85 6.87
N GLU A 47 40.71 19.03 7.40
CA GLU A 47 41.04 18.04 8.43
C GLU A 47 42.07 17.01 7.92
N GLN A 48 41.97 16.61 6.65
CA GLN A 48 42.93 15.71 6.00
C GLN A 48 44.31 16.36 5.78
N VAL A 49 44.37 17.67 5.57
CA VAL A 49 45.65 18.40 5.56
C VAL A 49 46.31 18.37 6.94
N GLY A 50 45.52 18.36 8.01
CA GLY A 50 45.99 18.17 9.38
C GLY A 50 46.64 19.43 9.97
N ALA A 51 47.56 19.24 10.93
CA ALA A 51 48.19 20.32 11.70
C ALA A 51 48.75 21.50 10.87
N PRO A 52 49.33 21.32 9.66
CA PRO A 52 49.80 22.42 8.82
C PRO A 52 48.72 23.43 8.41
N ALA A 53 47.44 23.03 8.38
CA ALA A 53 46.34 23.94 8.05
C ALA A 53 45.88 24.80 9.25
N ALA A 54 46.28 24.46 10.48
CA ALA A 54 45.67 24.99 11.69
C ALA A 54 45.84 26.51 11.85
N ASP A 55 46.99 27.08 11.46
CA ASP A 55 47.22 28.53 11.53
C ASP A 55 46.35 29.27 10.50
N SER A 56 46.29 28.80 9.25
CA SER A 56 45.47 29.39 8.19
C SER A 56 43.97 29.31 8.52
N VAL A 57 43.51 28.18 9.08
CA VAL A 57 42.11 28.02 9.52
C VAL A 57 41.80 28.95 10.71
N SER A 58 42.74 29.10 11.65
CA SER A 58 42.61 30.01 12.79
C SER A 58 42.48 31.48 12.35
N ASP A 59 43.25 31.90 11.34
CA ASP A 59 43.13 33.24 10.79
C ASP A 59 41.84 33.46 10.01
N ALA A 60 41.41 32.47 9.21
CA ALA A 60 40.14 32.53 8.50
C ALA A 60 38.92 32.57 9.45
N LEU A 61 38.98 31.85 10.57
CA LEU A 61 37.89 31.80 11.54
C LEU A 61 37.58 33.18 12.15
N LYS A 62 38.58 34.06 12.29
CA LYS A 62 38.43 35.40 12.90
C LYS A 62 37.47 36.30 12.11
N THR A 63 37.35 36.09 10.79
CA THR A 63 36.50 36.93 9.91
C THR A 63 35.27 36.18 9.37
N ALA A 64 35.24 34.86 9.50
CA ALA A 64 34.15 34.01 9.02
C ALA A 64 32.79 34.30 9.69
N ARG A 65 31.70 34.03 8.96
CA ARG A 65 30.30 34.18 9.42
C ARG A 65 29.46 32.97 9.00
N GLY A 66 28.30 32.79 9.63
CA GLY A 66 27.34 31.75 9.27
C GLY A 66 27.96 30.34 9.21
N GLY A 67 27.59 29.56 8.19
CA GLY A 67 28.07 28.19 8.03
C GLY A 67 29.59 28.06 7.91
N GLN A 68 30.27 29.03 7.28
CA GLN A 68 31.74 29.04 7.16
C GLN A 68 32.41 29.09 8.54
N ARG A 69 31.90 29.92 9.44
CA ARG A 69 32.41 30.01 10.81
C ARG A 69 32.32 28.67 11.53
N LEU A 70 31.21 27.96 11.34
CA LEU A 70 30.96 26.67 11.98
C LEU A 70 31.86 25.56 11.43
N ALA A 71 32.02 25.50 10.11
CA ALA A 71 32.93 24.58 9.44
C ALA A 71 34.40 24.78 9.86
N LEU A 72 34.87 26.03 9.89
CA LEU A 72 36.23 26.35 10.33
C LEU A 72 36.44 26.07 11.82
N ALA A 73 35.45 26.37 12.67
CA ALA A 73 35.51 26.04 14.08
C ALA A 73 35.57 24.52 14.30
N LYS A 74 34.76 23.73 13.58
CA LYS A 74 34.83 22.26 13.60
C LYS A 74 36.23 21.77 13.19
N THR A 75 36.77 22.27 12.09
CA THR A 75 38.11 21.90 11.63
C THR A 75 39.17 22.18 12.70
N LEU A 76 39.16 23.37 13.33
CA LEU A 76 40.11 23.70 14.41
C LEU A 76 39.97 22.82 15.65
N LEU A 77 38.76 22.34 15.96
CA LEU A 77 38.58 21.38 17.05
C LEU A 77 39.29 20.04 16.75
N ALA A 78 39.39 19.67 15.47
CA ALA A 78 40.03 18.43 15.05
C ALA A 78 41.56 18.54 14.90
N ILE A 79 42.06 19.64 14.31
CA ILE A 79 43.49 19.79 13.94
C ILE A 79 44.27 20.78 14.81
N GLY A 80 43.60 21.58 15.64
CA GLY A 80 44.22 22.68 16.38
C GLY A 80 44.87 22.24 17.69
N ASP A 81 45.89 23.00 18.11
CA ASP A 81 46.43 22.96 19.48
C ASP A 81 45.43 23.55 20.51
N ASP A 82 45.73 23.42 21.81
CA ASP A 82 44.86 23.90 22.90
C ASP A 82 44.43 25.37 22.75
N GLY A 83 45.30 26.23 22.21
CA GLY A 83 45.01 27.64 21.98
C GLY A 83 43.99 27.84 20.86
N LYS A 84 44.17 27.12 19.75
CA LYS A 84 43.26 27.14 18.59
C LYS A 84 41.91 26.48 18.89
N GLN A 85 41.91 25.39 19.65
CA GLN A 85 40.66 24.77 20.14
C GLN A 85 39.90 25.73 21.05
N SER A 86 40.59 26.49 21.90
CA SER A 86 39.96 27.53 22.73
C SER A 86 39.31 28.64 21.90
N LEU A 87 39.96 29.06 20.79
CA LEU A 87 39.39 30.01 19.83
C LEU A 87 38.14 29.43 19.14
N ALA A 88 38.18 28.17 18.71
CA ALA A 88 37.05 27.49 18.10
C ALA A 88 35.85 27.41 19.07
N ILE A 89 36.09 27.00 20.32
CA ILE A 89 35.07 26.97 21.38
C ILE A 89 34.49 28.37 21.61
N GLN A 90 35.32 29.41 21.64
CA GLN A 90 34.83 30.79 21.75
C GLN A 90 33.90 31.16 20.59
N SER A 91 34.32 30.88 19.35
CA SER A 91 33.53 31.15 18.15
C SER A 91 32.17 30.42 18.15
N LEU A 92 32.14 29.16 18.59
CA LEU A 92 30.90 28.40 18.74
C LEU A 92 29.95 29.02 19.77
N ARG A 93 30.47 29.51 20.90
CA ARG A 93 29.63 30.21 21.90
C ARG A 93 29.03 31.49 21.33
N ASP A 94 29.79 32.20 20.50
CA ASP A 94 29.32 33.42 19.86
C ASP A 94 28.21 33.13 18.84
N VAL A 95 28.29 32.01 18.11
CA VAL A 95 27.19 31.52 17.25
C VAL A 95 25.95 31.20 18.09
N VAL A 96 26.10 30.47 19.21
CA VAL A 96 24.96 30.14 20.09
C VAL A 96 24.27 31.39 20.63
N ARG A 97 25.04 32.43 20.97
CA ARG A 97 24.54 33.72 21.50
C ARG A 97 23.94 34.65 20.44
N GLY A 98 24.47 34.59 19.22
CA GLY A 98 24.09 35.49 18.14
C GLY A 98 22.73 35.19 17.52
N ASP A 99 22.47 35.89 16.43
CA ASP A 99 21.26 35.78 15.61
C ASP A 99 21.46 34.89 14.38
N ASP A 100 22.46 34.00 14.40
CA ASP A 100 22.67 33.01 13.34
C ASP A 100 21.42 32.11 13.17
N PRO A 101 21.19 31.56 11.96
CA PRO A 101 20.11 30.60 11.71
C PRO A 101 20.03 29.49 12.75
N ARG A 102 18.80 29.07 13.07
CA ARG A 102 18.47 28.03 14.07
C ARG A 102 19.36 26.80 13.94
N GLU A 103 19.54 26.31 12.72
CA GLU A 103 20.27 25.09 12.40
C GLU A 103 21.75 25.20 12.80
N LEU A 104 22.37 26.36 12.54
CA LEU A 104 23.75 26.63 12.91
C LEU A 104 23.93 26.75 14.43
N ARG A 105 22.94 27.35 15.12
CA ARG A 105 22.96 27.50 16.58
C ARG A 105 22.80 26.17 17.30
N VAL A 106 21.92 25.29 16.80
CA VAL A 106 21.76 23.92 17.30
C VAL A 106 23.05 23.12 17.10
N LEU A 107 23.63 23.16 15.90
CA LEU A 107 24.86 22.43 15.61
C LEU A 107 26.07 22.95 16.41
N ALA A 108 26.13 24.27 16.66
CA ALA A 108 27.13 24.84 17.56
C ALA A 108 27.00 24.31 19.00
N CYS A 109 25.78 24.10 19.50
CA CYS A 109 25.56 23.45 20.80
C CYS A 109 26.07 22.00 20.81
N ASP A 110 25.83 21.25 19.74
CA ASP A 110 26.28 19.85 19.64
C ASP A 110 27.81 19.74 19.52
N LEU A 111 28.47 20.63 18.76
CA LEU A 111 29.94 20.70 18.69
C LEU A 111 30.57 21.03 20.06
N LEU A 112 30.00 22.00 20.79
CA LEU A 112 30.40 22.31 22.16
C LEU A 112 30.18 21.13 23.10
N MET A 113 29.16 20.31 22.88
CA MET A 113 28.89 19.13 23.68
C MET A 113 29.99 18.08 23.55
N GLY A 114 30.55 17.90 22.36
CA GLY A 114 31.68 17.00 22.13
C GLY A 114 32.99 17.52 22.73
N HIS A 115 33.28 18.82 22.55
CA HIS A 115 34.66 19.32 22.70
C HIS A 115 34.88 20.29 23.86
N ALA A 116 33.85 20.99 24.34
CA ALA A 116 34.01 22.02 25.37
C ALA A 116 34.05 21.43 26.79
N ARG A 117 34.81 22.04 27.71
CA ARG A 117 34.80 21.69 29.13
C ARG A 117 33.64 22.38 29.85
N ARG A 118 33.34 21.93 31.06
CA ARG A 118 32.31 22.52 31.93
C ARG A 118 32.44 24.05 32.06
N ASN A 119 33.66 24.54 32.28
CA ASN A 119 33.91 25.98 32.48
C ASN A 119 33.71 26.80 31.20
N ASP A 120 33.91 26.19 30.03
CA ASP A 120 33.82 26.89 28.75
C ASP A 120 32.37 27.27 28.42
N VAL A 121 31.40 26.43 28.82
CA VAL A 121 29.97 26.63 28.57
C VAL A 121 29.22 27.28 29.74
N LEU A 122 29.88 27.51 30.88
CA LEU A 122 29.26 28.11 32.08
C LEU A 122 28.59 29.46 31.77
N ALA A 123 29.21 30.24 30.89
CA ALA A 123 28.73 31.56 30.50
C ALA A 123 27.47 31.52 29.61
N LEU A 124 27.11 30.36 29.05
CA LEU A 124 25.87 30.21 28.27
C LEU A 124 24.64 29.99 29.16
N LYS A 125 24.82 29.66 30.44
CA LYS A 125 23.69 29.46 31.38
C LYS A 125 22.81 30.70 31.52
N ARG A 126 23.41 31.90 31.50
CA ARG A 126 22.67 33.17 31.63
C ARG A 126 21.88 33.53 30.38
N GLU A 127 22.17 32.89 29.25
CA GLU A 127 21.57 33.21 27.94
C GLU A 127 20.30 32.39 27.67
N VAL A 128 20.05 31.32 28.43
CA VAL A 128 18.94 30.37 28.22
C VAL A 128 17.58 31.08 28.13
N ASP A 129 17.34 32.06 28.99
CA ASP A 129 16.08 32.79 29.03
C ASP A 129 15.92 33.79 27.88
N GLY A 130 17.03 34.24 27.28
CA GLY A 130 17.04 35.12 26.12
C GLY A 130 16.79 34.40 24.78
N VAL A 131 16.95 33.07 24.72
CA VAL A 131 16.71 32.28 23.51
C VAL A 131 15.21 32.07 23.30
N ARG A 132 14.68 32.65 22.21
CA ARG A 132 13.26 32.54 21.84
C ARG A 132 12.92 31.28 21.05
N ASP A 133 13.85 30.80 20.22
CA ASP A 133 13.62 29.61 19.40
C ASP A 133 13.64 28.34 20.28
N PRO A 134 12.56 27.52 20.25
CA PRO A 134 12.45 26.36 21.12
C PRO A 134 13.49 25.27 20.83
N TYR A 135 13.90 25.08 19.58
CA TYR A 135 14.90 24.07 19.21
C TYR A 135 16.30 24.47 19.69
N VAL A 136 16.66 25.74 19.53
CA VAL A 136 17.92 26.28 20.06
C VAL A 136 17.92 26.20 21.59
N LYS A 137 16.80 26.53 22.24
CA LYS A 137 16.67 26.44 23.70
C LYS A 137 16.79 25.00 24.21
N ILE A 138 16.15 24.04 23.54
CA ILE A 138 16.29 22.60 23.84
C ILE A 138 17.75 22.15 23.67
N ALA A 139 18.41 22.49 22.56
CA ALA A 139 19.81 22.13 22.32
C ALA A 139 20.76 22.73 23.37
N LEU A 140 20.52 23.98 23.78
CA LEU A 140 21.29 24.64 24.83
C LEU A 140 21.06 24.00 26.20
N LEU A 141 19.82 23.70 26.57
CA LEU A 141 19.49 22.99 27.82
C LEU A 141 20.15 21.60 27.86
N LYS A 142 20.10 20.87 26.74
CA LYS A 142 20.79 19.59 26.55
C LYS A 142 22.29 19.70 26.79
N LEU A 143 22.95 20.72 26.19
CA LEU A 143 24.37 21.01 26.40
C LEU A 143 24.70 21.30 27.87
N LEU A 144 23.94 22.19 28.50
CA LEU A 144 24.16 22.60 29.89
C LEU A 144 23.95 21.42 30.86
N LYS A 145 22.98 20.55 30.58
CA LYS A 145 22.76 19.30 31.31
C LYS A 145 23.91 18.33 31.13
N ALA A 146 24.30 18.03 29.89
CA ALA A 146 25.39 17.11 29.56
C ALA A 146 26.73 17.54 30.20
N LYS A 147 27.01 18.85 30.25
CA LYS A 147 28.21 19.41 30.90
C LYS A 147 28.05 19.64 32.41
N ARG A 148 26.93 19.20 33.00
CA ARG A 148 26.58 19.31 34.43
C ARG A 148 26.56 20.74 34.97
N VAL A 149 26.33 21.72 34.10
CA VAL A 149 26.30 23.16 34.43
C VAL A 149 24.96 23.60 34.99
N ASP A 150 23.86 23.05 34.47
CA ASP A 150 22.52 23.37 34.97
C ASP A 150 21.72 22.14 35.39
N LYS A 151 21.30 22.13 36.66
CA LYS A 151 20.50 21.04 37.24
C LYS A 151 19.00 21.22 36.94
N SER A 152 18.54 22.45 36.69
CA SER A 152 17.16 22.74 36.31
C SER A 152 16.83 22.39 34.85
N ALA A 153 17.84 22.10 34.03
CA ALA A 153 17.65 21.86 32.60
C ALA A 153 16.63 20.76 32.29
N ASP A 154 16.61 19.67 33.05
CA ASP A 154 15.62 18.60 32.89
C ASP A 154 14.19 19.09 33.17
N THR A 155 14.02 19.99 34.13
CA THR A 155 12.71 20.56 34.47
C THR A 155 12.20 21.41 33.31
N SER A 156 13.07 22.24 32.73
CA SER A 156 12.72 23.05 31.55
C SER A 156 12.48 22.19 30.30
N LEU A 157 13.25 21.11 30.09
CA LEU A 157 13.03 20.19 28.97
C LEU A 157 11.69 19.44 29.09
N ARG A 158 11.25 19.11 30.32
CA ARG A 158 9.95 18.46 30.58
C ARG A 158 8.76 19.33 30.17
N GLU A 159 8.87 20.64 30.28
CA GLU A 159 7.79 21.55 29.85
C GLU A 159 7.53 21.43 28.34
N TYR A 160 8.58 21.23 27.54
CA TYR A 160 8.47 21.07 26.08
C TYR A 160 7.85 19.74 25.65
N LEU A 161 7.79 18.72 26.51
CA LEU A 161 7.05 17.48 26.21
C LEU A 161 5.53 17.73 26.03
N ARG A 162 5.01 18.86 26.52
CA ARG A 162 3.60 19.28 26.41
C ARG A 162 3.35 20.29 25.30
N SER A 163 4.36 20.63 24.49
CA SER A 163 4.22 21.54 23.35
C SER A 163 3.15 21.05 22.38
N GLU A 164 2.38 21.95 21.75
CA GLU A 164 1.44 21.57 20.68
C GLU A 164 2.18 21.19 19.39
N ASP A 165 3.38 21.74 19.17
CA ASP A 165 4.29 21.38 18.08
C ASP A 165 4.95 20.01 18.35
N ALA A 166 4.69 19.06 17.46
CA ALA A 166 5.21 17.69 17.55
C ALA A 166 6.74 17.61 17.43
N GLY A 167 7.34 18.41 16.55
CA GLY A 167 8.79 18.46 16.38
C GLY A 167 9.49 18.95 17.64
N VAL A 168 8.93 19.96 18.31
CA VAL A 168 9.43 20.46 19.60
C VAL A 168 9.30 19.39 20.69
N ARG A 169 8.16 18.69 20.77
CA ARG A 169 7.99 17.56 21.71
C ARG A 169 9.03 16.48 21.48
N TYR A 170 9.26 16.09 20.23
CA TYR A 170 10.21 15.04 19.86
C TYR A 170 11.66 15.45 20.14
N ALA A 171 12.03 16.69 19.84
CA ALA A 171 13.35 17.23 20.17
C ALA A 171 13.62 17.23 21.68
N ALA A 172 12.62 17.61 22.48
CA ALA A 172 12.72 17.59 23.95
C ALA A 172 12.81 16.16 24.52
N ALA A 173 12.04 15.22 23.96
CA ALA A 173 12.07 13.82 24.35
C ALA A 173 13.43 13.18 24.08
N LEU A 174 14.00 13.42 22.89
CA LEU A 174 15.35 12.96 22.57
C LEU A 174 16.42 13.62 23.45
N ALA A 175 16.31 14.91 23.74
CA ALA A 175 17.24 15.60 24.63
C ALA A 175 17.22 15.04 26.06
N LEU A 176 16.03 14.70 26.58
CA LEU A 176 15.88 14.04 27.88
C LEU A 176 16.47 12.63 27.85
N ALA A 177 16.23 11.85 26.79
CA ALA A 177 16.79 10.52 26.62
C ALA A 177 18.33 10.55 26.53
N GLU A 178 18.90 11.43 25.72
CA GLU A 178 20.34 11.67 25.58
C GLU A 178 21.02 12.05 26.89
N THR A 179 20.29 12.65 27.82
CA THR A 179 20.81 13.10 29.11
C THR A 179 20.48 12.13 30.26
N GLY A 180 19.93 10.96 29.95
CA GLY A 180 19.69 9.85 30.88
C GLY A 180 18.31 9.84 31.54
N ASN A 181 17.33 10.60 31.04
CA ASN A 181 15.96 10.67 31.57
C ASN A 181 14.95 10.03 30.59
N VAL A 182 15.19 8.78 30.20
CA VAL A 182 14.34 8.06 29.23
C VAL A 182 12.93 7.81 29.77
N ASP A 183 12.82 7.46 31.06
CA ASP A 183 11.59 7.19 31.79
C ASP A 183 10.57 8.34 31.66
N VAL A 184 11.05 9.58 31.77
CA VAL A 184 10.24 10.80 31.66
C VAL A 184 9.78 11.06 30.23
N ALA A 185 10.62 10.72 29.24
CA ALA A 185 10.35 10.94 27.82
C ALA A 185 9.60 9.76 27.16
N LYS A 186 9.42 8.65 27.88
CA LYS A 186 8.97 7.35 27.37
C LYS A 186 7.72 7.39 26.52
N MET A 187 6.70 8.13 26.95
CA MET A 187 5.44 8.25 26.20
C MET A 187 5.66 8.87 24.81
N VAL A 188 6.48 9.92 24.74
CA VAL A 188 6.77 10.62 23.47
C VAL A 188 7.74 9.82 22.61
N LEU A 189 8.73 9.15 23.21
CA LEU A 189 9.63 8.24 22.51
C LEU A 189 8.86 7.07 21.87
N HIS A 190 7.82 6.55 22.52
CA HIS A 190 6.95 5.51 21.96
C HIS A 190 6.12 5.99 20.75
N GLN A 191 5.81 7.28 20.66
CA GLN A 191 5.18 7.86 19.47
C GLN A 191 6.20 8.03 18.34
N LEU A 192 7.45 8.33 18.70
CA LEU A 192 8.52 8.63 17.75
C LEU A 192 9.20 7.39 17.16
N LYS A 193 9.29 6.29 17.92
CA LYS A 193 10.11 5.11 17.58
C LYS A 193 9.74 4.45 16.24
N ASP A 194 8.50 4.60 15.80
CA ASP A 194 7.97 3.95 14.59
C ASP A 194 8.17 4.83 13.35
N GLU A 195 8.70 6.05 13.50
CA GLU A 195 9.11 6.88 12.37
C GLU A 195 10.35 6.28 11.69
N PRO A 196 10.37 6.15 10.35
CA PRO A 196 11.54 5.66 9.60
C PRO A 196 12.61 6.76 9.43
N THR A 197 12.85 7.52 10.49
CA THR A 197 13.78 8.66 10.52
C THR A 197 14.94 8.36 11.47
N PRO A 198 16.10 9.07 11.36
CA PRO A 198 17.18 8.94 12.35
C PRO A 198 16.69 9.18 13.79
N ARG A 199 15.78 10.14 14.00
CA ARG A 199 15.17 10.42 15.31
C ARG A 199 14.30 9.26 15.82
N GLY A 200 13.55 8.59 14.93
CA GLY A 200 12.77 7.40 15.28
C GLY A 200 13.65 6.21 15.68
N ARG A 201 14.71 5.93 14.92
CA ARG A 201 15.70 4.90 15.28
C ARG A 201 16.36 5.17 16.63
N ARG A 202 16.72 6.42 16.92
CA ARG A 202 17.28 6.83 18.21
C ARG A 202 16.28 6.67 19.35
N ALA A 203 15.01 7.02 19.13
CA ALA A 203 13.96 6.80 20.12
C ALA A 203 13.74 5.31 20.44
N ALA A 204 13.74 4.45 19.41
CA ALA A 204 13.66 3.00 19.58
C ALA A 204 14.83 2.46 20.40
N ALA A 205 16.05 2.94 20.11
CA ALA A 205 17.24 2.54 20.83
C ALA A 205 17.19 2.96 22.30
N TYR A 206 16.84 4.21 22.62
CA TYR A 206 16.74 4.64 24.03
C TYR A 206 15.70 3.83 24.83
N LEU A 207 14.58 3.47 24.22
CA LEU A 207 13.56 2.62 24.86
C LEU A 207 14.09 1.19 25.12
N GLU A 208 14.88 0.63 24.21
CA GLU A 208 15.49 -0.69 24.42
C GLU A 208 16.60 -0.63 25.48
N GLN A 209 17.37 0.45 25.52
CA GLN A 209 18.38 0.69 26.56
C GLN A 209 17.74 0.71 27.95
N GLU A 210 16.64 1.44 28.13
CA GLU A 210 15.89 1.50 29.39
C GLU A 210 15.38 0.11 29.81
N LYS A 211 14.87 -0.68 28.85
CA LYS A 211 14.40 -2.04 29.10
C LYS A 211 15.53 -2.98 29.52
N LEU A 212 16.69 -2.91 28.85
CA LEU A 212 17.87 -3.71 29.22
C LEU A 212 18.40 -3.31 30.60
N LEU A 213 18.44 -2.02 30.92
CA LEU A 213 18.82 -1.53 32.25
C LEU A 213 17.91 -2.07 33.35
N ALA A 214 16.59 -2.06 33.14
CA ALA A 214 15.63 -2.63 34.08
C ALA A 214 15.84 -4.14 34.30
N GLN A 215 16.18 -4.89 33.24
CA GLN A 215 16.54 -6.32 33.35
C GLN A 215 17.86 -6.50 34.12
N VAL A 216 18.87 -5.68 33.87
CA VAL A 216 20.13 -5.74 34.61
C VAL A 216 19.89 -5.51 36.11
N GLU A 217 19.04 -4.55 36.49
CA GLU A 217 18.65 -4.31 37.88
C GLU A 217 17.90 -5.50 38.50
N GLU A 218 16.98 -6.11 37.76
CA GLU A 218 16.22 -7.29 38.19
C GLU A 218 17.14 -8.49 38.50
N TYR A 219 18.13 -8.75 37.64
CA TYR A 219 19.01 -9.91 37.75
C TYR A 219 20.27 -9.70 38.62
N SER A 220 20.55 -8.46 39.05
CA SER A 220 21.72 -8.15 39.89
C SER A 220 21.48 -8.37 41.40
N GLY A 221 20.26 -8.69 41.81
CA GLY A 221 19.90 -9.10 43.18
C GLY A 221 20.18 -10.57 43.53
N VAL A 222 20.66 -11.37 42.58
CA VAL A 222 20.98 -12.80 42.76
C VAL A 222 22.49 -12.95 43.00
N GLU A 223 22.91 -13.65 44.05
CA GLU A 223 24.33 -13.77 44.42
C GLU A 223 25.20 -14.30 43.26
N GLY A 224 26.16 -13.47 42.83
CA GLY A 224 27.12 -13.73 41.75
C GLY A 224 26.63 -13.18 40.40
N GLU A 225 27.50 -12.48 39.66
CA GLU A 225 27.19 -12.02 38.29
C GLU A 225 26.88 -13.22 37.38
N SER A 226 25.60 -13.58 37.31
CA SER A 226 25.06 -14.58 36.42
C SER A 226 25.53 -14.29 34.99
N ALA A 227 25.78 -15.34 34.21
CA ALA A 227 26.11 -15.20 32.78
C ALA A 227 25.10 -14.30 32.03
N ILE A 228 23.85 -14.26 32.51
CA ILE A 228 22.77 -13.40 32.03
C ILE A 228 23.10 -11.92 32.22
N VAL A 229 23.56 -11.49 33.41
CA VAL A 229 23.93 -10.08 33.67
C VAL A 229 25.09 -9.65 32.78
N ARG A 230 26.08 -10.53 32.54
CA ARG A 230 27.20 -10.25 31.63
C ARG A 230 26.75 -10.14 30.17
N GLN A 231 25.78 -10.95 29.75
CA GLN A 231 25.19 -10.86 28.41
C GLN A 231 24.39 -9.57 28.23
N LEU A 232 23.54 -9.21 29.19
CA LEU A 232 22.74 -7.98 29.17
C LEU A 232 23.63 -6.72 29.16
N LYS A 233 24.71 -6.70 29.94
CA LYS A 233 25.70 -5.61 29.92
C LYS A 233 26.38 -5.46 28.55
N ARG A 234 26.72 -6.56 27.87
CA ARG A 234 27.27 -6.50 26.50
C ARG A 234 26.27 -5.95 25.49
N GLN A 235 25.01 -6.39 25.57
CA GLN A 235 23.96 -5.86 24.70
C GLN A 235 23.75 -4.35 24.92
N LEU A 236 23.85 -3.90 26.18
CA LEU A 236 23.80 -2.48 26.52
C LEU A 236 24.98 -1.71 25.91
N GLU A 237 26.21 -2.22 26.05
CA GLU A 237 27.43 -1.63 25.44
C GLU A 237 27.33 -1.53 23.92
N ASP A 238 26.86 -2.59 23.24
CA ASP A 238 26.69 -2.61 21.78
C ASP A 238 25.65 -1.58 21.32
N LEU A 239 24.55 -1.46 22.05
CA LEU A 239 23.45 -0.54 21.74
C LEU A 239 23.84 0.92 22.03
N GLU A 240 24.61 1.16 23.09
CA GLU A 240 25.24 2.46 23.38
C GLU A 240 26.20 2.86 22.26
N GLY A 241 27.05 1.94 21.79
CA GLY A 241 27.95 2.17 20.66
C GLY A 241 27.22 2.55 19.37
N GLN A 242 26.11 1.86 19.06
CA GLN A 242 25.27 2.19 17.90
C GLN A 242 24.62 3.57 18.02
N ASN A 243 24.15 3.94 19.22
CA ASN A 243 23.60 5.26 19.48
C ASN A 243 24.65 6.36 19.36
N GLU A 244 25.85 6.13 19.89
CA GLU A 244 26.98 7.05 19.74
C GLU A 244 27.37 7.23 18.27
N GLU A 245 27.37 6.16 17.47
CA GLU A 245 27.63 6.22 16.03
C GLU A 245 26.55 7.04 15.30
N LEU A 246 25.26 6.81 15.59
CA LEU A 246 24.15 7.56 15.02
C LEU A 246 24.22 9.05 15.38
N VAL A 247 24.57 9.36 16.63
CA VAL A 247 24.76 10.74 17.10
C VAL A 247 26.00 11.37 16.47
N ALA A 248 27.08 10.61 16.30
CA ALA A 248 28.31 11.08 15.65
C ALA A 248 28.08 11.41 14.17
N LYS A 249 27.29 10.60 13.44
CA LYS A 249 26.89 10.87 12.05
C LYS A 249 26.05 12.13 11.90
N LEU A 250 25.17 12.41 12.87
CA LEU A 250 24.44 13.69 12.91
C LEU A 250 25.37 14.88 13.20
N ARG A 251 26.37 14.69 14.07
CA ARG A 251 27.35 15.73 14.45
C ARG A 251 28.37 16.04 13.35
N SER A 252 28.62 15.11 12.41
CA SER A 252 29.54 15.33 11.29
C SER A 252 28.95 16.19 10.17
N GLY A 253 27.65 16.51 10.22
CA GLY A 253 26.99 17.38 9.24
C GLY A 253 26.69 16.70 7.90
N ILE A 254 26.84 15.38 7.81
CA ILE A 254 26.57 14.60 6.61
C ILE A 254 25.11 14.11 6.65
N PRO A 255 24.23 14.51 5.72
CA PRO A 255 22.92 13.89 5.59
C PRO A 255 23.07 12.39 5.36
N GLU A 256 22.40 11.55 6.16
CA GLU A 256 22.42 10.09 5.94
C GLU A 256 21.67 9.73 4.64
N GLY A 257 22.41 9.76 3.54
CA GLY A 257 22.10 9.05 2.30
C GLY A 257 23.24 8.06 2.01
N GLY A 258 22.94 6.77 2.12
CA GLY A 258 23.74 5.70 1.51
C GLY A 258 24.89 5.13 2.35
N ALA A 259 24.65 3.96 2.92
CA ALA A 259 25.71 3.02 3.22
C ALA A 259 26.47 2.66 1.93
N GLN A 260 27.80 2.81 1.96
CA GLN A 260 28.80 2.19 1.09
C GLN A 260 28.35 1.81 -0.34
N GLY A 261 28.44 2.78 -1.24
CA GLY A 261 28.53 2.60 -2.69
C GLY A 261 29.31 3.78 -3.26
N GLY A 262 30.64 3.69 -3.30
CA GLY A 262 31.52 4.79 -3.68
C GLY A 262 31.37 5.22 -5.15
N GLY A 263 31.48 6.52 -5.41
CA GLY A 263 31.76 7.09 -6.73
C GLY A 263 30.56 7.64 -7.49
N GLU A 264 29.55 6.82 -7.79
CA GLU A 264 28.56 7.15 -8.84
C GLU A 264 27.36 8.01 -8.37
N SER A 265 27.05 8.02 -7.07
CA SER A 265 25.83 8.67 -6.55
C SER A 265 25.83 10.20 -6.62
N PHE A 266 27.00 10.86 -6.61
CA PHE A 266 27.10 12.33 -6.64
C PHE A 266 27.07 12.89 -8.08
N GLU A 267 27.53 12.13 -9.08
CA GLU A 267 27.42 12.50 -10.49
C GLU A 267 25.97 12.50 -11.00
N GLY A 268 25.16 11.54 -10.54
CA GLY A 268 23.77 11.41 -10.98
C GLY A 268 22.87 12.60 -10.63
N ALA A 269 23.02 13.17 -9.43
CA ALA A 269 22.23 14.32 -9.00
C ALA A 269 22.63 15.63 -9.71
N ALA A 270 23.92 15.80 -10.00
CA ALA A 270 24.42 16.93 -10.78
C ALA A 270 23.96 16.83 -12.25
N LEU A 271 24.06 15.64 -12.84
CA LEU A 271 23.60 15.37 -14.20
C LEU A 271 22.09 15.61 -14.37
N LEU A 272 21.26 15.10 -13.45
CA LEU A 272 19.80 15.31 -13.51
C LEU A 272 19.45 16.80 -13.44
N ARG A 273 20.15 17.56 -12.58
CA ARG A 273 19.97 19.01 -12.46
C ARG A 273 20.37 19.74 -13.74
N GLU A 274 21.49 19.37 -14.35
CA GLU A 274 21.95 19.94 -15.61
C GLU A 274 20.95 19.66 -16.74
N ILE A 275 20.43 18.44 -16.83
CA ILE A 275 19.40 18.07 -17.81
C ILE A 275 18.16 18.96 -17.64
N MET A 276 17.65 19.10 -16.41
CA MET A 276 16.49 19.96 -16.14
C MET A 276 16.74 21.42 -16.52
N GLN A 277 17.91 21.97 -16.16
CA GLN A 277 18.28 23.36 -16.50
C GLN A 277 18.39 23.59 -18.01
N ARG A 278 18.97 22.64 -18.76
CA ARG A 278 19.03 22.71 -20.22
C ARG A 278 17.65 22.64 -20.85
N ILE A 279 16.76 21.78 -20.35
CA ILE A 279 15.35 21.72 -20.82
C ILE A 279 14.65 23.06 -20.56
N GLU A 280 14.77 23.61 -19.35
CA GLU A 280 14.17 24.90 -19.00
C GLU A 280 14.71 26.07 -19.85
N GLY A 281 16.01 26.05 -20.18
CA GLY A 281 16.67 27.12 -20.94
C GLY A 281 16.59 27.01 -22.47
N GLU A 282 16.44 25.81 -23.02
CA GLU A 282 16.58 25.56 -24.48
C GLU A 282 15.32 24.96 -25.14
N TYR A 283 14.36 24.41 -24.39
CA TYR A 283 13.17 23.80 -24.98
C TYR A 283 12.24 24.84 -25.61
N VAL A 284 11.77 24.55 -26.84
CA VAL A 284 11.03 25.51 -27.69
C VAL A 284 9.67 25.93 -27.12
N ASP A 285 9.02 25.05 -26.36
CA ASP A 285 7.70 25.24 -25.75
C ASP A 285 7.86 25.47 -24.23
N GLY A 286 8.37 26.65 -23.85
CA GLY A 286 8.72 26.98 -22.46
C GLY A 286 7.53 26.91 -21.46
N GLU A 287 6.29 26.97 -21.93
CA GLU A 287 5.10 26.77 -21.09
C GLU A 287 4.96 25.32 -20.58
N LYS A 288 5.70 24.36 -21.17
CA LYS A 288 5.72 22.96 -20.76
C LYS A 288 6.85 22.63 -19.78
N THR A 289 7.75 23.57 -19.47
CA THR A 289 8.95 23.34 -18.65
C THR A 289 8.76 23.69 -17.17
N ASP A 290 7.54 23.57 -16.63
CA ASP A 290 7.29 23.79 -15.21
C ASP A 290 8.20 22.89 -14.33
N PRO A 291 9.03 23.47 -13.44
CA PRO A 291 10.05 22.70 -12.71
C PRO A 291 9.46 21.59 -11.83
N ARG A 292 8.25 21.78 -11.27
CA ARG A 292 7.59 20.76 -10.46
C ARG A 292 7.11 19.60 -11.33
N LYS A 293 6.54 19.88 -12.51
CA LYS A 293 6.16 18.83 -13.47
C LYS A 293 7.37 18.05 -13.96
N LEU A 294 8.48 18.72 -14.27
CA LEU A 294 9.74 18.07 -14.68
C LEU A 294 10.30 17.18 -13.56
N LEU A 295 10.29 17.66 -12.31
CA LEU A 295 10.73 16.87 -11.15
C LEU A 295 9.83 15.65 -10.91
N ASN A 296 8.51 15.81 -10.98
CA ASN A 296 7.58 14.69 -10.86
C ASN A 296 7.78 13.66 -11.98
N ALA A 297 7.99 14.10 -13.22
CA ALA A 297 8.27 13.20 -14.35
C ALA A 297 9.58 12.45 -14.18
N ALA A 298 10.64 13.12 -13.69
CA ALA A 298 11.91 12.48 -13.38
C ALA A 298 11.77 11.45 -12.24
N ALA A 299 11.06 11.80 -11.17
CA ALA A 299 10.79 10.90 -10.05
C ALA A 299 10.00 9.66 -10.49
N SER A 300 8.95 9.83 -11.30
CA SER A 300 8.22 8.70 -11.89
C SER A 300 9.13 7.83 -12.75
N GLY A 301 9.91 8.42 -13.67
CA GLY A 301 10.82 7.66 -14.54
C GLY A 301 11.87 6.84 -13.79
N LEU A 302 12.37 7.33 -12.65
CA LEU A 302 13.27 6.57 -11.78
C LEU A 302 12.58 5.34 -11.19
N VAL A 303 11.36 5.49 -10.71
CA VAL A 303 10.63 4.41 -10.01
C VAL A 303 10.06 3.40 -11.00
N ASP A 304 9.55 3.86 -12.13
CA ASP A 304 9.01 3.01 -13.21
C ASP A 304 10.07 2.06 -13.78
N SER A 305 11.36 2.39 -13.64
CA SER A 305 12.48 1.53 -14.04
C SER A 305 12.68 0.29 -13.14
N LEU A 306 12.06 0.26 -11.96
CA LEU A 306 12.28 -0.79 -10.95
C LEU A 306 11.39 -2.01 -11.15
N ASP A 307 10.08 -1.79 -11.10
CA ASP A 307 9.03 -2.80 -11.21
C ASP A 307 7.68 -2.13 -11.48
N PRO A 308 6.67 -2.85 -12.01
CA PRO A 308 5.38 -2.27 -12.42
C PRO A 308 4.44 -1.92 -11.26
N PHE A 309 4.84 -2.13 -10.00
CA PHE A 309 4.04 -1.87 -8.80
C PHE A 309 4.61 -0.77 -7.91
N SER A 310 5.88 -0.42 -8.12
CA SER A 310 6.51 0.72 -7.49
C SER A 310 6.11 2.00 -8.24
N SER A 311 5.79 3.07 -7.53
CA SER A 311 5.43 4.35 -8.14
C SER A 311 5.80 5.53 -7.25
N TYR A 312 6.19 6.64 -7.87
CA TYR A 312 6.17 7.94 -7.20
C TYR A 312 4.73 8.47 -7.17
N MET A 313 4.33 9.04 -6.03
CA MET A 313 3.00 9.57 -5.81
C MET A 313 3.12 11.07 -5.50
N SER A 314 2.68 11.91 -6.43
CA SER A 314 2.43 13.33 -6.15
C SER A 314 1.29 13.49 -5.13
N LYS A 315 1.11 14.70 -4.61
CA LYS A 315 0.00 15.06 -3.71
C LYS A 315 -1.36 14.63 -4.20
N GLU A 316 -1.64 14.89 -5.46
CA GLU A 316 -2.90 14.54 -6.08
C GLU A 316 -3.05 13.02 -6.12
N SER A 317 -2.05 12.30 -6.66
CA SER A 317 -2.11 10.83 -6.74
C SER A 317 -2.10 10.12 -5.39
N LEU A 318 -1.50 10.72 -4.35
CA LEU A 318 -1.51 10.19 -2.98
C LEU A 318 -2.88 10.36 -2.34
N ALA A 319 -3.53 11.51 -2.58
CA ALA A 319 -4.90 11.74 -2.14
C ALA A 319 -5.88 10.78 -2.85
N ASP A 320 -5.74 10.62 -4.16
CA ASP A 320 -6.58 9.69 -4.96
C ASP A 320 -6.39 8.25 -4.49
N PHE A 321 -5.14 7.79 -4.33
CA PHE A 321 -4.86 6.46 -3.82
C PHE A 321 -5.43 6.23 -2.41
N SER A 322 -5.37 7.23 -1.55
CA SER A 322 -5.93 7.12 -0.19
C SER A 322 -7.46 7.04 -0.22
N GLN A 323 -8.13 7.80 -1.10
CA GLN A 323 -9.59 7.70 -1.30
C GLN A 323 -9.99 6.33 -1.83
N ASP A 324 -9.27 5.84 -2.85
CA ASP A 324 -9.53 4.52 -3.44
C ASP A 324 -9.33 3.39 -2.42
N MET A 325 -8.23 3.42 -1.65
CA MET A 325 -7.96 2.39 -0.64
C MET A 325 -8.95 2.41 0.52
N ASN A 326 -9.40 3.60 0.94
CA ASN A 326 -10.40 3.72 1.99
C ASN A 326 -11.83 3.45 1.49
N GLN A 327 -12.04 3.35 0.17
CA GLN A 327 -13.37 3.24 -0.45
C GLN A 327 -14.31 4.38 -0.03
N GLU A 328 -13.74 5.57 0.18
CA GLU A 328 -14.46 6.74 0.69
C GLU A 328 -14.23 7.94 -0.22
N TYR A 329 -15.31 8.60 -0.61
CA TYR A 329 -15.24 9.88 -1.32
C TYR A 329 -16.47 10.75 -1.02
N GLY A 330 -16.30 12.06 -1.15
CA GLY A 330 -17.41 13.01 -1.07
C GLY A 330 -18.17 13.08 -2.39
N GLY A 331 -19.45 12.72 -2.41
CA GLY A 331 -20.25 12.74 -3.65
C GLY A 331 -21.68 12.28 -3.46
N ILE A 332 -22.33 11.91 -4.57
CA ILE A 332 -23.73 11.46 -4.58
C ILE A 332 -23.90 9.94 -4.45
N GLY A 333 -22.85 9.14 -4.69
CA GLY A 333 -22.90 7.69 -4.49
C GLY A 333 -23.64 6.92 -5.58
N ALA A 334 -23.11 6.95 -6.81
CA ALA A 334 -23.60 6.16 -7.93
C ALA A 334 -22.47 5.82 -8.91
N VAL A 335 -22.59 4.67 -9.57
CA VAL A 335 -21.86 4.35 -10.80
C VAL A 335 -22.57 5.05 -11.95
N ILE A 336 -21.81 5.79 -12.76
CA ILE A 336 -22.31 6.55 -13.90
C ILE A 336 -21.51 6.21 -15.16
N GLY A 337 -22.11 6.44 -16.31
CA GLY A 337 -21.45 6.29 -17.60
C GLY A 337 -22.16 7.11 -18.66
N LYS A 338 -21.53 7.37 -19.80
CA LYS A 338 -22.20 8.01 -20.93
C LYS A 338 -22.89 6.98 -21.80
N ASP A 339 -24.08 7.33 -22.27
CA ASP A 339 -24.72 6.59 -23.34
C ASP A 339 -24.03 6.93 -24.68
N PRO A 340 -23.53 5.94 -25.44
CA PRO A 340 -22.71 6.18 -26.62
C PRO A 340 -23.47 6.77 -27.81
N LYS A 341 -24.81 6.85 -27.76
CA LYS A 341 -25.63 7.41 -28.84
C LYS A 341 -26.11 8.81 -28.54
N THR A 342 -26.60 9.00 -27.33
CA THR A 342 -27.18 10.26 -26.89
C THR A 342 -26.13 11.18 -26.27
N GLU A 343 -24.95 10.64 -25.92
CA GLU A 343 -23.86 11.30 -25.20
C GLU A 343 -24.23 11.80 -23.80
N TYR A 344 -25.47 11.59 -23.35
CA TYR A 344 -25.90 11.97 -22.03
C TYR A 344 -25.28 11.06 -20.98
N LEU A 345 -24.99 11.65 -19.83
CA LEU A 345 -24.64 10.89 -18.64
C LEU A 345 -25.85 10.09 -18.16
N THR A 346 -25.62 8.83 -17.79
CA THR A 346 -26.64 7.88 -17.39
C THR A 346 -26.23 7.22 -16.08
N ILE A 347 -27.19 7.04 -15.17
CA ILE A 347 -27.00 6.28 -13.93
C ILE A 347 -26.84 4.81 -14.28
N GLN A 348 -25.64 4.28 -14.09
CA GLN A 348 -25.42 2.85 -14.23
C GLN A 348 -25.96 2.10 -13.03
N ARG A 349 -25.69 2.60 -11.82
CA ARG A 349 -26.21 2.03 -10.58
C ARG A 349 -26.11 3.03 -9.43
N PRO A 350 -27.21 3.44 -8.78
CA PRO A 350 -27.14 4.16 -7.51
C PRO A 350 -26.78 3.19 -6.37
N PHE A 351 -25.96 3.61 -5.42
CA PHE A 351 -25.61 2.77 -4.27
C PHE A 351 -26.72 2.83 -3.21
N PRO A 352 -27.28 1.68 -2.76
CA PRO A 352 -28.28 1.66 -1.70
C PRO A 352 -27.81 2.42 -0.44
N GLY A 353 -28.67 3.25 0.12
CA GLY A 353 -28.37 4.09 1.29
C GLY A 353 -27.48 5.31 1.01
N ALA A 354 -27.02 5.52 -0.23
CA ALA A 354 -26.27 6.71 -0.61
C ALA A 354 -27.18 7.84 -1.13
N PRO A 355 -26.72 9.11 -1.15
CA PRO A 355 -27.57 10.26 -1.46
C PRO A 355 -28.33 10.18 -2.79
N ALA A 356 -27.70 9.65 -3.85
CA ALA A 356 -28.32 9.41 -5.15
C ALA A 356 -29.53 8.48 -5.06
N TYR A 357 -29.37 7.39 -4.31
CA TYR A 357 -30.41 6.38 -4.13
C TYR A 357 -31.60 6.94 -3.31
N GLU A 358 -31.29 7.63 -2.21
CA GLU A 358 -32.27 8.28 -1.32
C GLU A 358 -33.02 9.42 -2.03
N ALA A 359 -32.35 10.14 -2.94
CA ALA A 359 -32.97 11.15 -3.80
C ALA A 359 -33.90 10.56 -4.88
N GLY A 360 -34.01 9.23 -4.96
CA GLY A 360 -34.91 8.55 -5.89
C GLY A 360 -34.32 8.33 -7.29
N LEU A 361 -33.00 8.47 -7.47
CA LEU A 361 -32.36 8.04 -8.70
C LEU A 361 -32.46 6.52 -8.85
N ARG A 362 -32.61 6.09 -10.09
CA ARG A 362 -32.71 4.68 -10.49
C ARG A 362 -31.77 4.41 -11.65
N THR A 363 -31.46 3.14 -11.84
CA THR A 363 -30.76 2.64 -13.00
C THR A 363 -31.36 3.19 -14.31
N LEU A 364 -30.48 3.52 -15.25
CA LEU A 364 -30.76 4.05 -16.57
C LEU A 364 -31.40 5.45 -16.60
N ASP A 365 -31.61 6.09 -15.44
CA ASP A 365 -31.95 7.51 -15.41
C ASP A 365 -30.90 8.33 -16.17
N VAL A 366 -31.38 9.19 -17.07
CA VAL A 366 -30.52 10.02 -17.91
C VAL A 366 -30.34 11.37 -17.22
N ILE A 367 -29.11 11.72 -16.86
CA ILE A 367 -28.75 13.02 -16.30
C ILE A 367 -28.53 13.98 -17.46
N LEU A 368 -29.51 14.83 -17.73
CA LEU A 368 -29.45 15.84 -18.78
C LEU A 368 -28.48 16.97 -18.42
N LYS A 369 -28.49 17.40 -17.15
CA LYS A 369 -27.64 18.50 -16.65
C LYS A 369 -27.08 18.24 -15.26
N VAL A 370 -25.89 18.79 -15.00
CA VAL A 370 -25.29 18.90 -13.66
C VAL A 370 -25.03 20.39 -13.37
N GLY A 371 -25.84 20.98 -12.50
CA GLY A 371 -26.00 22.42 -12.38
C GLY A 371 -26.53 22.99 -13.70
N GLU A 372 -25.83 23.98 -14.25
CA GLU A 372 -26.19 24.61 -15.52
C GLU A 372 -25.60 23.89 -16.75
N VAL A 373 -24.73 22.90 -16.53
CA VAL A 373 -23.93 22.25 -17.57
C VAL A 373 -24.68 21.08 -18.20
N ASP A 374 -24.77 21.06 -19.53
CA ASP A 374 -25.26 19.91 -20.32
C ASP A 374 -24.23 18.77 -20.27
N THR A 375 -24.67 17.56 -19.94
CA THR A 375 -23.74 16.44 -19.75
C THR A 375 -23.12 15.92 -21.04
N ARG A 376 -23.71 16.23 -22.21
CA ARG A 376 -23.16 15.81 -23.50
C ARG A 376 -21.85 16.52 -23.83
N GLU A 377 -21.73 17.78 -23.42
CA GLU A 377 -20.62 18.66 -23.76
C GLU A 377 -19.34 18.37 -22.94
N HIS A 378 -19.41 17.47 -21.96
CA HIS A 378 -18.33 17.19 -21.02
C HIS A 378 -17.92 15.73 -21.00
N THR A 379 -16.68 15.44 -20.61
CA THR A 379 -16.24 14.06 -20.43
C THR A 379 -16.84 13.47 -19.15
N VAL A 380 -16.85 12.13 -19.03
CA VAL A 380 -17.28 11.46 -17.79
C VAL A 380 -16.43 11.94 -16.61
N ALA A 381 -15.12 12.16 -16.80
CA ALA A 381 -14.22 12.64 -15.76
C ALA A 381 -14.63 14.04 -15.25
N ASP A 382 -14.87 14.99 -16.17
CA ASP A 382 -15.32 16.34 -15.82
C ASP A 382 -16.63 16.33 -15.02
N LEU A 383 -17.54 15.42 -15.39
CA LEU A 383 -18.84 15.26 -14.73
C LEU A 383 -18.70 14.60 -13.36
N VAL A 384 -17.81 13.61 -13.22
CA VAL A 384 -17.46 13.01 -11.93
C VAL A 384 -16.93 14.09 -10.97
N ASP A 385 -16.04 14.97 -11.43
CA ASP A 385 -15.50 16.06 -10.60
C ASP A 385 -16.58 17.04 -10.16
N LYS A 386 -17.59 17.29 -11.00
CA LYS A 386 -18.76 18.12 -10.65
C LYS A 386 -19.70 17.44 -9.66
N LEU A 387 -19.89 16.12 -9.77
CA LEU A 387 -20.77 15.35 -8.90
C LEU A 387 -20.12 15.05 -7.54
N LYS A 388 -18.79 14.87 -7.52
CA LYS A 388 -17.98 14.85 -6.31
C LYS A 388 -17.89 16.26 -5.70
N GLY A 389 -17.49 16.31 -4.43
CA GLY A 389 -17.31 17.56 -3.72
C GLY A 389 -17.35 17.39 -2.22
N LYS A 390 -17.13 18.48 -1.49
CA LYS A 390 -17.08 18.46 -0.02
C LYS A 390 -18.43 17.96 0.55
N PRO A 391 -18.42 16.96 1.46
CA PRO A 391 -19.63 16.53 2.16
C PRO A 391 -20.37 17.71 2.80
N GLY A 392 -21.70 17.68 2.72
CA GLY A 392 -22.59 18.74 3.19
C GLY A 392 -22.94 19.80 2.14
N THR A 393 -22.23 19.86 1.01
CA THR A 393 -22.59 20.74 -0.13
C THR A 393 -23.66 20.09 -1.01
N GLU A 394 -24.39 20.88 -1.79
CA GLU A 394 -25.43 20.37 -2.69
C GLU A 394 -24.96 20.38 -4.16
N VAL A 395 -25.52 19.46 -4.95
CA VAL A 395 -25.46 19.47 -6.41
C VAL A 395 -26.88 19.38 -6.95
N GLU A 396 -27.19 20.23 -7.90
CA GLU A 396 -28.45 20.15 -8.64
C GLU A 396 -28.23 19.33 -9.91
N ILE A 397 -29.13 18.40 -10.19
CA ILE A 397 -29.11 17.63 -11.44
C ILE A 397 -30.50 17.63 -12.08
N THR A 398 -30.54 17.75 -13.40
CA THR A 398 -31.78 17.58 -14.18
C THR A 398 -31.76 16.18 -14.76
N VAL A 399 -32.79 15.41 -14.47
CA VAL A 399 -32.88 13.99 -14.76
C VAL A 399 -34.10 13.72 -15.60
N LYS A 400 -33.95 12.83 -16.59
CA LYS A 400 -35.04 12.22 -17.32
C LYS A 400 -35.17 10.76 -16.88
N ARG A 401 -36.31 10.43 -16.25
CA ARG A 401 -36.64 9.09 -15.78
C ARG A 401 -36.70 8.14 -16.97
N PHE A 402 -35.95 7.04 -16.90
CA PHE A 402 -35.94 6.07 -17.99
C PHE A 402 -37.34 5.49 -18.28
N MET A 403 -38.07 5.10 -17.23
CA MET A 403 -39.30 4.32 -17.33
C MET A 403 -40.50 5.08 -17.93
N ASN A 404 -40.64 6.37 -17.65
CA ASN A 404 -41.82 7.17 -18.04
C ASN A 404 -41.47 8.46 -18.78
N ASP A 405 -40.19 8.68 -19.10
CA ASP A 405 -39.66 9.89 -19.75
C ASP A 405 -39.90 11.20 -19.00
N GLU A 406 -40.30 11.15 -17.74
CA GLU A 406 -40.53 12.32 -16.90
C GLU A 406 -39.21 13.06 -16.62
N GLU A 407 -39.21 14.36 -16.89
CA GLU A 407 -38.08 15.24 -16.56
C GLU A 407 -38.33 15.96 -15.25
N PHE A 408 -37.37 15.88 -14.34
CA PHE A 408 -37.44 16.50 -13.02
C PHE A 408 -36.04 16.90 -12.55
N THR A 409 -35.98 17.90 -11.66
CA THR A 409 -34.73 18.39 -11.09
C THR A 409 -34.62 17.95 -9.64
N LEU A 410 -33.47 17.41 -9.27
CA LEU A 410 -33.15 17.01 -7.90
C LEU A 410 -32.01 17.84 -7.36
N LYS A 411 -32.14 18.25 -6.09
CA LYS A 411 -31.01 18.75 -5.29
C LYS A 411 -30.55 17.64 -4.39
N ILE A 412 -29.31 17.20 -4.59
CA ILE A 412 -28.71 16.09 -3.86
C ILE A 412 -27.61 16.67 -2.98
N LYS A 413 -27.73 16.45 -1.67
CA LYS A 413 -26.67 16.79 -0.73
C LYS A 413 -25.57 15.74 -0.83
N ARG A 414 -24.34 16.18 -1.10
CA ARG A 414 -23.17 15.31 -1.11
C ARG A 414 -22.88 14.83 0.29
N GLU A 415 -22.56 13.55 0.42
CA GLU A 415 -22.16 12.94 1.68
C GLU A 415 -20.83 12.22 1.50
N GLN A 416 -20.23 11.80 2.62
CA GLN A 416 -19.13 10.85 2.56
C GLN A 416 -19.73 9.50 2.20
N VAL A 417 -19.51 9.07 0.96
CA VAL A 417 -19.99 7.80 0.44
C VAL A 417 -18.93 6.77 0.72
N THR A 418 -19.30 5.74 1.47
CA THR A 418 -18.49 4.52 1.64
C THR A 418 -19.01 3.47 0.67
N ILE A 419 -18.14 2.95 -0.18
CA ILE A 419 -18.49 1.82 -1.05
C ILE A 419 -18.39 0.55 -0.19
N ASN A 420 -19.53 -0.12 0.03
CA ASN A 420 -19.53 -1.39 0.75
C ASN A 420 -18.74 -2.43 -0.07
N SER A 421 -17.65 -2.90 0.52
CA SER A 421 -16.74 -3.89 -0.10
C SER A 421 -17.27 -5.31 0.01
N VAL A 422 -18.28 -5.55 0.86
CA VAL A 422 -18.86 -6.86 1.13
C VAL A 422 -20.31 -6.91 0.66
N ARG A 423 -20.63 -7.93 -0.13
CA ARG A 423 -22.01 -8.25 -0.53
C ARG A 423 -22.30 -9.66 -0.09
N HIS A 424 -23.49 -9.91 0.45
CA HIS A 424 -23.85 -11.27 0.87
C HIS A 424 -25.31 -11.60 0.62
N ASP A 425 -25.60 -12.88 0.48
CA ASP A 425 -26.95 -13.40 0.38
C ASP A 425 -27.04 -14.86 0.85
N MET A 426 -28.24 -15.30 1.21
CA MET A 426 -28.54 -16.71 1.49
C MET A 426 -29.11 -17.35 0.24
N LEU A 427 -28.37 -18.30 -0.34
CA LEU A 427 -28.82 -19.12 -1.45
C LEU A 427 -29.71 -20.27 -0.94
N PRO A 428 -30.51 -20.90 -1.82
CA PRO A 428 -31.25 -22.12 -1.50
C PRO A 428 -30.40 -23.19 -0.82
N GLY A 429 -31.01 -24.02 0.03
CA GLY A 429 -30.30 -25.03 0.82
C GLY A 429 -29.53 -24.50 2.04
N GLN A 430 -29.75 -23.23 2.44
CA GLN A 430 -29.02 -22.55 3.53
C GLN A 430 -27.52 -22.39 3.24
N VAL A 431 -27.18 -22.12 1.98
CA VAL A 431 -25.81 -21.84 1.54
C VAL A 431 -25.58 -20.33 1.62
N GLY A 432 -24.65 -19.89 2.45
CA GLY A 432 -24.23 -18.50 2.48
C GLY A 432 -23.36 -18.17 1.27
N TYR A 433 -23.61 -17.02 0.64
CA TYR A 433 -22.75 -16.43 -0.37
C TYR A 433 -22.25 -15.08 0.14
N LEU A 434 -20.95 -14.86 0.09
CA LEU A 434 -20.31 -13.60 0.49
C LEU A 434 -19.26 -13.25 -0.56
N GLN A 435 -19.41 -12.10 -1.22
CA GLN A 435 -18.42 -11.52 -2.13
C GLN A 435 -17.68 -10.37 -1.44
N LEU A 436 -16.35 -10.40 -1.49
CA LEU A 436 -15.51 -9.29 -1.09
C LEU A 436 -14.85 -8.69 -2.33
N THR A 437 -15.15 -7.45 -2.66
CA THR A 437 -14.62 -6.77 -3.86
C THR A 437 -13.24 -6.15 -3.66
N THR A 438 -12.89 -5.77 -2.43
CA THR A 438 -11.57 -5.24 -2.09
C THR A 438 -11.27 -5.36 -0.60
N PHE A 439 -9.99 -5.45 -0.21
CA PHE A 439 -9.54 -5.40 1.18
C PHE A 439 -9.35 -3.94 1.63
N GLY A 440 -10.45 -3.18 1.66
CA GLY A 440 -10.48 -1.79 2.14
C GLY A 440 -10.34 -1.70 3.67
N GLN A 441 -10.22 -0.48 4.21
CA GLN A 441 -9.88 -0.23 5.63
C GLN A 441 -10.79 -0.94 6.66
N TYR A 442 -12.03 -1.27 6.31
CA TYR A 442 -13.01 -1.92 7.19
C TYR A 442 -13.42 -3.34 6.76
N ALA A 443 -12.75 -3.92 5.76
CA ALA A 443 -13.15 -5.19 5.15
C ALA A 443 -13.34 -6.31 6.18
N ALA A 444 -12.43 -6.48 7.15
CA ALA A 444 -12.57 -7.54 8.14
C ALA A 444 -13.78 -7.38 9.07
N LYS A 445 -14.20 -6.12 9.32
CA LYS A 445 -15.40 -5.80 10.10
C LYS A 445 -16.66 -6.04 9.27
N ASP A 446 -16.66 -5.65 8.01
CA ASP A 446 -17.81 -5.83 7.13
C ASP A 446 -18.06 -7.33 6.85
N VAL A 447 -16.98 -8.10 6.67
CA VAL A 447 -17.05 -9.57 6.59
C VAL A 447 -17.64 -10.16 7.86
N GLU A 448 -17.23 -9.71 9.04
CA GLU A 448 -17.81 -10.17 10.32
C GLU A 448 -19.33 -9.95 10.36
N GLY A 449 -19.78 -8.76 9.96
CA GLY A 449 -21.21 -8.42 9.93
C GLY A 449 -22.01 -9.31 8.97
N ALA A 450 -21.46 -9.56 7.78
CA ALA A 450 -22.07 -10.45 6.79
C ALA A 450 -22.13 -11.90 7.29
N LEU A 451 -21.06 -12.41 7.90
CA LEU A 451 -21.04 -13.76 8.49
C LEU A 451 -22.08 -13.89 9.60
N ALA A 452 -22.16 -12.90 10.50
CA ALA A 452 -23.14 -12.91 11.59
C ALA A 452 -24.60 -12.90 11.08
N ASP A 453 -24.91 -12.15 10.01
CA ASP A 453 -26.24 -12.18 9.38
C ASP A 453 -26.55 -13.55 8.76
N LEU A 454 -25.61 -14.09 7.97
CA LEU A 454 -25.78 -15.39 7.33
C LEU A 454 -25.96 -16.52 8.36
N GLU A 455 -25.14 -16.53 9.41
CA GLU A 455 -25.24 -17.49 10.52
C GLU A 455 -26.56 -17.34 11.26
N GLY A 456 -26.99 -16.11 11.55
CA GLY A 456 -28.30 -15.84 12.17
C GLY A 456 -29.49 -16.31 11.33
N ARG A 457 -29.31 -16.38 10.00
CA ARG A 457 -30.28 -16.91 9.04
C ARG A 457 -30.17 -18.43 8.81
N GLY A 458 -29.31 -19.13 9.56
CA GLY A 458 -29.18 -20.59 9.55
C GLY A 458 -28.18 -21.13 8.53
N MET A 459 -27.17 -20.35 8.13
CA MET A 459 -26.13 -20.81 7.19
C MET A 459 -25.52 -22.16 7.60
N ARG A 460 -25.44 -23.09 6.63
CA ARG A 460 -24.84 -24.43 6.81
C ARG A 460 -23.44 -24.55 6.21
N GLY A 461 -23.13 -23.72 5.23
CA GLY A 461 -21.83 -23.66 4.53
C GLY A 461 -21.69 -22.33 3.79
N LEU A 462 -20.46 -21.94 3.49
CA LEU A 462 -20.13 -20.63 2.92
C LEU A 462 -19.39 -20.75 1.59
N ILE A 463 -19.85 -19.99 0.60
CA ILE A 463 -19.11 -19.66 -0.61
C ILE A 463 -18.58 -18.22 -0.46
N PHE A 464 -17.26 -18.07 -0.39
CA PHE A 464 -16.56 -16.80 -0.29
C PHE A 464 -15.97 -16.42 -1.66
N ASP A 465 -16.51 -15.39 -2.28
CA ASP A 465 -16.15 -14.96 -3.63
C ASP A 465 -15.10 -13.83 -3.62
N LEU A 466 -13.90 -14.16 -4.12
CA LEU A 466 -12.78 -13.23 -4.32
C LEU A 466 -12.49 -12.95 -5.79
N ARG A 467 -13.34 -13.40 -6.72
CA ARG A 467 -13.15 -13.15 -8.15
C ARG A 467 -13.16 -11.65 -8.44
N GLY A 468 -12.23 -11.20 -9.28
CA GLY A 468 -12.05 -9.77 -9.58
C GLY A 468 -11.42 -8.95 -8.45
N ASN A 469 -11.13 -9.53 -7.28
CA ASN A 469 -10.58 -8.79 -6.15
C ASN A 469 -9.04 -8.69 -6.24
N GLY A 470 -8.56 -7.50 -6.62
CA GLY A 470 -7.14 -7.18 -6.75
C GLY A 470 -6.34 -7.07 -5.44
N GLY A 471 -6.99 -7.28 -4.28
CA GLY A 471 -6.40 -7.23 -2.96
C GLY A 471 -6.71 -5.94 -2.19
N GLY A 472 -5.74 -5.47 -1.41
CA GLY A 472 -5.86 -4.28 -0.56
C GLY A 472 -4.96 -4.37 0.67
N TYR A 473 -5.41 -3.91 1.82
CA TYR A 473 -4.62 -3.89 3.04
C TYR A 473 -4.28 -5.30 3.54
N LEU A 474 -2.98 -5.59 3.69
CA LEU A 474 -2.48 -6.86 4.24
C LEU A 474 -3.11 -7.19 5.61
N ARG A 475 -3.22 -6.18 6.47
CA ARG A 475 -3.77 -6.33 7.82
C ARG A 475 -5.20 -6.87 7.77
N GLU A 476 -6.01 -6.38 6.85
CA GLU A 476 -7.40 -6.81 6.67
C GLU A 476 -7.46 -8.25 6.16
N ALA A 477 -6.56 -8.62 5.24
CA ALA A 477 -6.44 -10.02 4.80
C ALA A 477 -6.10 -10.96 5.95
N VAL A 478 -5.11 -10.61 6.79
CA VAL A 478 -4.77 -11.45 7.94
C VAL A 478 -5.95 -11.56 8.91
N MET A 479 -6.61 -10.44 9.23
CA MET A 479 -7.79 -10.45 10.11
C MET A 479 -8.98 -11.24 9.55
N ILE A 480 -9.12 -11.35 8.22
CA ILE A 480 -10.13 -12.20 7.58
C ILE A 480 -9.71 -13.67 7.62
N ALA A 481 -8.45 -13.99 7.35
CA ALA A 481 -7.95 -15.36 7.45
C ALA A 481 -8.06 -15.92 8.89
N ASP A 482 -7.75 -15.09 9.89
CA ASP A 482 -7.85 -15.42 11.32
C ASP A 482 -9.28 -15.75 11.78
N LYS A 483 -10.31 -15.42 11.00
CA LYS A 483 -11.70 -15.83 11.31
C LYS A 483 -11.90 -17.34 11.19
N PHE A 484 -11.12 -17.99 10.34
CA PHE A 484 -11.27 -19.39 9.94
C PHE A 484 -10.10 -20.28 10.34
N LEU A 485 -8.95 -19.71 10.71
CA LEU A 485 -7.73 -20.43 11.09
C LEU A 485 -7.52 -20.45 12.61
N ASN A 486 -6.81 -21.47 13.08
CA ASN A 486 -6.39 -21.61 14.48
C ASN A 486 -5.17 -20.71 14.80
N ASP A 487 -4.98 -20.42 16.09
CA ASP A 487 -3.92 -19.52 16.60
C ASP A 487 -2.49 -19.91 16.20
N ASP A 488 -2.23 -21.18 15.91
CA ASP A 488 -0.91 -21.73 15.55
C ASP A 488 -0.68 -21.78 14.03
N GLN A 489 -1.70 -21.47 13.22
CA GLN A 489 -1.66 -21.56 11.78
C GLN A 489 -1.14 -20.25 11.16
N LEU A 490 0.06 -20.30 10.57
CA LEU A 490 0.65 -19.16 9.88
C LEU A 490 -0.19 -18.77 8.64
N VAL A 491 -0.50 -17.48 8.46
CA VAL A 491 -1.19 -16.99 7.26
C VAL A 491 -0.19 -16.74 6.12
N VAL A 492 0.81 -15.89 6.36
CA VAL A 492 1.77 -15.45 5.34
C VAL A 492 3.05 -14.98 6.01
N TYR A 493 4.15 -15.03 5.27
CA TYR A 493 5.37 -14.35 5.68
C TYR A 493 6.00 -13.55 4.54
N GLN A 494 6.92 -12.64 4.89
CA GLN A 494 7.63 -11.79 3.94
C GLN A 494 9.12 -12.11 3.90
N GLU A 495 9.74 -11.98 2.73
CA GLU A 495 11.19 -11.95 2.57
C GLU A 495 11.62 -10.67 1.86
N GLY A 496 12.31 -9.78 2.58
CA GLY A 496 12.88 -8.54 2.05
C GLY A 496 14.36 -8.65 1.70
N ARG A 497 14.89 -7.57 1.12
CA ARG A 497 16.29 -7.49 0.68
C ARG A 497 17.26 -7.68 1.86
N LYS A 498 18.32 -8.48 1.65
CA LYS A 498 19.44 -8.65 2.59
C LYS A 498 20.05 -7.29 2.97
N GLY A 499 20.28 -7.04 4.26
CA GLY A 499 20.75 -5.76 4.82
C GLY A 499 19.70 -4.63 4.91
N SER A 500 18.45 -4.85 4.50
CA SER A 500 17.38 -3.84 4.66
C SER A 500 16.69 -3.97 6.03
N PRO A 501 15.96 -2.94 6.51
CA PRO A 501 15.10 -3.07 7.70
C PRO A 501 14.02 -4.17 7.58
N HIS A 502 13.75 -4.62 6.35
CA HIS A 502 12.80 -5.69 6.02
C HIS A 502 13.49 -7.02 5.74
N GLU A 503 14.80 -7.12 6.00
CA GLU A 503 15.57 -8.36 5.95
C GLU A 503 15.05 -9.37 6.98
N ARG A 504 14.95 -10.64 6.58
CA ARG A 504 14.80 -11.74 7.54
C ARG A 504 16.03 -11.81 8.45
N ARG A 505 15.88 -11.46 9.74
CA ARG A 505 16.81 -11.90 10.80
C ARG A 505 16.14 -12.96 11.67
N LYS A 506 16.79 -14.12 11.77
CA LYS A 506 16.47 -15.21 12.70
C LYS A 506 17.50 -15.18 13.83
N GLU A 507 17.06 -15.41 15.07
CA GLU A 507 17.91 -16.08 16.08
C GLU A 507 17.66 -17.60 16.06
N ASP A 508 16.58 -18.10 15.45
CA ASP A 508 16.12 -19.49 15.64
C ASP A 508 15.53 -20.23 14.43
N GLY A 509 15.37 -19.64 13.23
CA GLY A 509 14.95 -20.45 12.07
C GLY A 509 13.52 -20.27 11.56
N GLY A 510 12.68 -19.40 12.12
CA GLY A 510 11.30 -19.17 11.62
C GLY A 510 11.10 -17.86 10.81
N PRO A 511 10.07 -17.77 9.94
CA PRO A 511 9.62 -16.50 9.39
C PRO A 511 8.97 -15.61 10.47
N ARG A 512 9.48 -14.38 10.68
CA ARG A 512 8.74 -13.33 11.41
C ARG A 512 7.86 -12.55 10.43
N ILE A 513 6.58 -12.86 10.38
CA ILE A 513 5.59 -11.83 10.69
C ILE A 513 5.08 -12.22 12.08
N ALA A 514 5.10 -11.30 13.03
CA ALA A 514 4.49 -11.53 14.33
C ALA A 514 3.04 -12.02 14.08
N PRO A 515 2.55 -13.07 14.76
CA PRO A 515 1.13 -13.39 14.71
C PRO A 515 0.37 -12.08 15.00
N LEU A 516 -0.48 -11.64 14.07
CA LEU A 516 -1.42 -10.55 14.34
C LEU A 516 -2.50 -11.11 15.28
N ARG A 517 -2.07 -11.39 16.51
CA ARG A 517 -2.82 -11.57 17.75
C ARG A 517 -3.96 -12.63 17.77
N ARG A 518 -3.66 -13.72 18.50
CA ARG A 518 -4.47 -14.42 19.52
C ARG A 518 -5.99 -14.20 19.45
N ALA A 519 -6.69 -15.10 18.79
CA ALA A 519 -8.07 -15.46 19.08
C ALA A 519 -8.37 -16.83 18.45
N GLN A 520 -9.02 -17.72 19.21
CA GLN A 520 -9.65 -18.93 18.65
C GLN A 520 -10.51 -18.57 17.42
N PRO A 521 -10.69 -19.48 16.44
CA PRO A 521 -11.59 -19.27 15.32
C PRO A 521 -12.94 -18.77 15.84
N LYS A 522 -13.39 -17.63 15.33
CA LYS A 522 -14.57 -16.93 15.87
C LYS A 522 -15.88 -17.51 15.35
N HIS A 523 -15.83 -18.27 14.26
CA HIS A 523 -16.99 -18.81 13.59
C HIS A 523 -17.06 -20.34 13.69
N PRO A 524 -18.27 -20.92 13.63
CA PRO A 524 -18.45 -22.37 13.58
C PRO A 524 -17.69 -23.03 12.42
N ASP A 525 -17.38 -24.31 12.60
CA ASP A 525 -16.66 -25.11 11.60
C ASP A 525 -17.62 -25.60 10.50
N TYR A 526 -18.09 -24.68 9.66
CA TYR A 526 -18.86 -25.00 8.46
C TYR A 526 -17.96 -25.18 7.22
N PRO A 527 -18.40 -25.99 6.24
CA PRO A 527 -17.72 -26.13 4.96
C PRO A 527 -17.54 -24.78 4.25
N LEU A 528 -16.34 -24.56 3.69
CA LEU A 528 -15.90 -23.28 3.13
C LEU A 528 -15.31 -23.47 1.74
N VAL A 529 -15.89 -22.78 0.75
CA VAL A 529 -15.41 -22.76 -0.63
C VAL A 529 -15.04 -21.33 -1.01
N PHE A 530 -13.85 -21.13 -1.59
CA PHE A 530 -13.43 -19.85 -2.15
C PHE A 530 -13.55 -19.87 -3.68
N LEU A 531 -14.20 -18.84 -4.24
CA LEU A 531 -14.17 -18.59 -5.68
C LEU A 531 -13.01 -17.66 -6.02
N VAL A 532 -12.19 -18.06 -6.99
CA VAL A 532 -11.00 -17.32 -7.43
C VAL A 532 -10.88 -17.30 -8.95
N ASP A 533 -10.26 -16.25 -9.48
CA ASP A 533 -10.02 -16.05 -10.91
C ASP A 533 -8.65 -15.41 -11.17
N GLU A 534 -8.33 -15.17 -12.45
CA GLU A 534 -7.08 -14.55 -12.87
C GLU A 534 -6.87 -13.11 -12.35
N ASN A 535 -7.93 -12.46 -11.86
CA ASN A 535 -7.90 -11.11 -11.29
C ASN A 535 -7.83 -11.09 -9.76
N THR A 536 -7.94 -12.26 -9.13
CA THR A 536 -7.73 -12.45 -7.70
C THR A 536 -6.25 -12.20 -7.40
N ALA A 537 -5.90 -11.13 -6.68
CA ALA A 537 -4.52 -10.71 -6.51
C ALA A 537 -4.14 -10.29 -5.08
N SER A 538 -2.85 -10.38 -4.75
CA SER A 538 -2.25 -9.84 -3.53
C SER A 538 -2.92 -10.33 -2.24
N ALA A 539 -3.56 -9.45 -1.46
CA ALA A 539 -4.26 -9.80 -0.22
C ALA A 539 -5.27 -10.96 -0.42
N SER A 540 -5.95 -11.02 -1.56
CA SER A 540 -6.86 -12.12 -1.93
C SER A 540 -6.14 -13.46 -2.06
N GLU A 541 -4.92 -13.46 -2.62
CA GLU A 541 -4.08 -14.66 -2.80
C GLU A 541 -3.47 -15.12 -1.48
N ILE A 542 -3.22 -14.19 -0.56
CA ILE A 542 -2.77 -14.49 0.79
C ILE A 542 -3.86 -15.26 1.55
N VAL A 543 -5.09 -14.74 1.56
CA VAL A 543 -6.21 -15.40 2.27
C VAL A 543 -6.54 -16.76 1.66
N SER A 544 -6.76 -16.80 0.33
CA SER A 544 -7.12 -18.05 -0.34
C SER A 544 -5.99 -19.08 -0.28
N GLY A 545 -4.74 -18.66 -0.48
CA GLY A 545 -3.58 -19.55 -0.40
C GLY A 545 -3.30 -20.07 1.00
N ALA A 546 -3.49 -19.25 2.05
CA ALA A 546 -3.33 -19.69 3.44
C ALA A 546 -4.41 -20.70 3.85
N LEU A 547 -5.68 -20.39 3.56
CA LEU A 547 -6.81 -21.30 3.88
C LEU A 547 -6.72 -22.61 3.09
N GLN A 548 -6.28 -22.56 1.84
CA GLN A 548 -5.99 -23.76 1.05
C GLN A 548 -4.84 -24.57 1.66
N HIS A 549 -3.74 -23.92 2.05
CA HIS A 549 -2.57 -24.59 2.64
C HIS A 549 -2.97 -25.37 3.91
N HIS A 550 -3.76 -24.74 4.78
CA HIS A 550 -4.24 -25.34 6.02
C HIS A 550 -5.41 -26.30 5.82
N GLN A 551 -5.78 -26.61 4.57
CA GLN A 551 -6.93 -27.46 4.22
C GLN A 551 -8.26 -26.98 4.82
N ARG A 552 -8.37 -25.69 5.16
CA ARG A 552 -9.57 -25.09 5.74
C ARG A 552 -10.63 -24.74 4.69
N ALA A 553 -10.20 -24.45 3.46
CA ALA A 553 -11.09 -24.09 2.36
C ALA A 553 -10.69 -24.78 1.07
N VAL A 554 -11.68 -25.04 0.22
CA VAL A 554 -11.50 -25.52 -1.15
C VAL A 554 -11.55 -24.34 -2.11
N LEU A 555 -10.59 -24.23 -3.04
CA LEU A 555 -10.60 -23.20 -4.06
C LEU A 555 -11.21 -23.72 -5.37
N VAL A 556 -12.13 -22.95 -5.94
CA VAL A 556 -12.83 -23.26 -7.20
C VAL A 556 -12.69 -22.06 -8.14
N GLY A 557 -12.34 -22.31 -9.41
CA GLY A 557 -12.30 -21.27 -10.44
C GLY A 557 -11.05 -21.34 -11.31
N ALA A 558 -10.27 -20.26 -11.40
CA ALA A 558 -9.05 -20.20 -12.20
C ALA A 558 -7.83 -19.79 -11.35
N ARG A 559 -6.62 -20.04 -11.87
CA ARG A 559 -5.37 -19.65 -11.21
C ARG A 559 -5.36 -18.15 -10.93
N THR A 560 -4.96 -17.75 -9.73
CA THR A 560 -4.88 -16.34 -9.34
C THR A 560 -3.78 -15.55 -10.07
N PHE A 561 -3.81 -14.23 -9.90
CA PHE A 561 -2.98 -13.27 -10.65
C PHE A 561 -1.46 -13.49 -10.48
N GLY A 562 -1.00 -13.74 -9.26
CA GLY A 562 0.41 -13.90 -8.90
C GLY A 562 1.09 -12.62 -8.42
N LYS A 563 0.38 -11.72 -7.73
CA LYS A 563 0.95 -10.49 -7.16
C LYS A 563 1.39 -10.71 -5.72
N GLY A 564 2.53 -11.36 -5.55
CA GLY A 564 3.16 -11.56 -4.24
C GLY A 564 4.13 -10.46 -3.80
N SER A 565 4.12 -9.25 -4.36
CA SER A 565 5.04 -8.18 -3.95
C SER A 565 4.47 -7.36 -2.79
N VAL A 566 5.33 -6.98 -1.84
CA VAL A 566 5.00 -6.11 -0.70
C VAL A 566 5.32 -4.68 -1.07
N GLN A 567 4.31 -3.82 -1.22
CA GLN A 567 4.53 -2.38 -1.38
C GLN A 567 4.45 -1.68 -0.04
N ASN A 568 5.37 -0.75 0.20
CA ASN A 568 5.30 0.19 1.31
C ASN A 568 5.13 1.60 0.76
N VAL A 569 4.19 2.37 1.32
CA VAL A 569 3.97 3.77 0.94
C VAL A 569 4.75 4.63 1.94
N MET A 570 5.83 5.25 1.46
CA MET A 570 6.76 6.03 2.25
C MET A 570 6.53 7.51 1.97
N PRO A 571 5.96 8.30 2.89
CA PRO A 571 5.82 9.73 2.70
C PRO A 571 7.19 10.38 2.41
N LEU A 572 7.20 11.27 1.43
CA LEU A 572 8.33 12.09 1.02
C LEU A 572 8.06 13.53 1.45
N ASP A 573 9.14 14.30 1.64
CA ASP A 573 9.15 15.64 2.26
C ASP A 573 8.83 15.61 3.77
N SER A 574 9.86 15.91 4.58
CA SER A 574 9.77 15.88 6.04
C SER A 574 8.90 17.00 6.64
N GLU A 575 8.60 18.06 5.87
CA GLU A 575 7.85 19.21 6.37
C GLU A 575 6.35 19.07 6.12
N ASN A 576 5.93 18.60 4.95
CA ASN A 576 4.51 18.60 4.55
C ASN A 576 3.93 17.22 4.21
N GLN A 577 4.76 16.18 4.01
CA GLN A 577 4.32 14.81 3.69
C GLN A 577 3.30 14.72 2.52
N GLU A 578 3.38 15.66 1.57
CA GLU A 578 2.41 15.77 0.49
C GLU A 578 2.73 14.84 -0.69
N SER A 579 3.86 14.15 -0.72
CA SER A 579 4.15 13.13 -1.74
C SER A 579 4.57 11.83 -1.08
N ALA A 580 4.59 10.73 -1.82
CA ALA A 580 5.02 9.44 -1.29
C ALA A 580 5.74 8.60 -2.34
N LEU A 581 6.62 7.72 -1.88
CA LEU A 581 7.19 6.65 -2.66
C LEU A 581 6.47 5.35 -2.29
N ARG A 582 5.71 4.78 -3.24
CA ARG A 582 5.22 3.41 -3.12
C ARG A 582 6.29 2.48 -3.66
N LEU A 583 6.95 1.71 -2.80
CA LEU A 583 8.09 0.89 -3.19
C LEU A 583 7.89 -0.58 -2.86
N THR A 584 8.24 -1.47 -3.79
CA THR A 584 8.34 -2.90 -3.51
C THR A 584 9.55 -3.20 -2.63
N ILE A 585 9.30 -3.67 -1.40
CA ILE A 585 10.34 -3.89 -0.38
C ILE A 585 10.59 -5.37 -0.05
N ALA A 586 9.65 -6.25 -0.37
CA ALA A 586 9.68 -7.67 -0.06
C ALA A 586 8.75 -8.48 -0.97
N TYR A 587 8.79 -9.80 -0.84
CA TYR A 587 7.83 -10.72 -1.44
C TYR A 587 7.10 -11.54 -0.37
N TYR A 588 5.83 -11.84 -0.62
CA TYR A 588 4.96 -12.70 0.18
C TYR A 588 5.14 -14.17 -0.19
N TYR A 589 5.15 -14.99 0.84
CA TYR A 589 5.24 -16.43 0.75
C TYR A 589 4.17 -17.07 1.62
N LEU A 590 3.56 -18.13 1.09
CA LEU A 590 2.62 -18.99 1.79
C LEU A 590 3.36 -19.85 2.84
N PRO A 591 2.65 -20.48 3.79
CA PRO A 591 3.29 -21.20 4.89
C PRO A 591 4.18 -22.38 4.46
N ASP A 592 3.90 -23.00 3.32
CA ASP A 592 4.74 -24.03 2.69
C ASP A 592 5.99 -23.49 1.97
N GLY A 593 6.21 -22.17 2.00
CA GLY A 593 7.32 -21.50 1.38
C GLY A 593 7.18 -21.25 -0.12
N ARG A 594 5.99 -21.47 -0.70
CA ARG A 594 5.70 -21.02 -2.07
C ARG A 594 5.63 -19.51 -2.12
N CYS A 595 6.40 -18.91 -3.03
CA CYS A 595 6.27 -17.48 -3.35
C CYS A 595 5.01 -17.25 -4.19
N ILE A 596 4.17 -16.31 -3.78
CA ILE A 596 2.98 -15.93 -4.55
C ILE A 596 3.38 -15.17 -5.83
N HIS A 597 4.50 -14.44 -5.79
CA HIS A 597 4.91 -13.53 -6.86
C HIS A 597 5.33 -14.28 -8.11
N ARG A 598 4.63 -14.02 -9.23
CA ARG A 598 5.03 -14.46 -10.56
C ARG A 598 6.23 -13.64 -11.03
N THR A 599 7.22 -14.28 -11.67
CA THR A 599 8.50 -13.64 -12.03
C THR A 599 8.33 -12.33 -12.82
N ARG A 600 9.30 -11.42 -12.62
CA ARG A 600 9.35 -9.98 -12.99
C ARG A 600 9.16 -9.60 -14.47
N ASP A 601 9.06 -10.55 -15.38
CA ASP A 601 8.86 -10.26 -16.80
C ASP A 601 7.37 -10.34 -17.16
N VAL A 602 6.65 -9.24 -16.90
CA VAL A 602 5.22 -9.10 -17.21
C VAL A 602 4.97 -9.21 -18.71
N GLU A 603 5.90 -8.77 -19.55
CA GLU A 603 5.81 -8.90 -21.01
C GLU A 603 5.91 -10.35 -21.44
N THR A 604 6.91 -11.09 -20.96
CA THR A 604 7.03 -12.53 -21.20
C THR A 604 5.85 -13.29 -20.62
N TRP A 605 5.30 -12.88 -19.47
CA TRP A 605 4.10 -13.52 -18.94
C TRP A 605 2.87 -13.30 -19.82
N ARG A 606 2.59 -12.05 -20.21
CA ARG A 606 1.47 -11.70 -21.10
C ARG A 606 1.61 -12.44 -22.43
N PHE A 607 2.81 -12.41 -22.99
CA PHE A 607 3.15 -13.12 -24.21
C PHE A 607 2.93 -14.63 -24.07
N ASN A 608 3.50 -15.27 -23.04
CA ASN A 608 3.37 -16.71 -22.80
C ASN A 608 1.91 -17.13 -22.56
N THR A 609 1.14 -16.32 -21.83
CA THR A 609 -0.28 -16.58 -21.55
C THR A 609 -1.11 -16.47 -22.83
N GLN A 610 -0.90 -15.42 -23.62
CA GLN A 610 -1.56 -15.25 -24.92
C GLN A 610 -1.17 -16.36 -25.90
N MET A 611 0.12 -16.71 -25.97
CA MET A 611 0.62 -17.80 -26.80
C MET A 611 -0.02 -19.12 -26.41
N ARG A 612 -0.14 -19.45 -25.11
CA ARG A 612 -0.84 -20.66 -24.67
C ARG A 612 -2.30 -20.69 -25.10
N PHE A 613 -3.02 -19.58 -24.96
CA PHE A 613 -4.41 -19.49 -25.42
C PHE A 613 -4.52 -19.80 -26.92
N GLU A 614 -3.66 -19.19 -27.73
CA GLU A 614 -3.63 -19.44 -29.18
C GLU A 614 -3.22 -20.88 -29.51
N ILE A 615 -2.26 -21.47 -28.77
CA ILE A 615 -1.85 -22.87 -28.97
C ILE A 615 -2.98 -23.85 -28.63
N GLU A 616 -3.67 -23.68 -27.49
CA GLU A 616 -4.84 -24.49 -27.14
C GLU A 616 -5.99 -24.32 -28.14
N ARG A 617 -6.18 -23.10 -28.64
CA ARG A 617 -7.14 -22.82 -29.70
C ARG A 617 -6.76 -23.54 -30.99
N TRP A 618 -5.52 -23.46 -31.46
CA TRP A 618 -5.07 -24.16 -32.67
C TRP A 618 -5.12 -25.68 -32.51
N LYS A 619 -4.87 -26.20 -31.30
CA LYS A 619 -5.06 -27.62 -30.96
C LYS A 619 -6.54 -28.03 -31.10
N ARG A 620 -7.46 -27.25 -30.52
CA ARG A 620 -8.93 -27.47 -30.64
C ARG A 620 -9.42 -27.36 -32.08
N GLU A 621 -8.90 -26.41 -32.86
CA GLU A 621 -9.25 -26.19 -34.26
C GLU A 621 -8.60 -27.21 -35.23
N GLY A 622 -7.78 -28.15 -34.73
CA GLY A 622 -7.07 -29.13 -35.56
C GLY A 622 -5.97 -28.53 -36.45
N LYS A 623 -5.60 -27.26 -36.21
CA LYS A 623 -4.55 -26.54 -36.94
C LYS A 623 -3.14 -26.85 -36.44
N LEU A 624 -3.04 -27.45 -35.25
CA LEU A 624 -1.78 -27.82 -34.62
C LEU A 624 -1.86 -29.28 -34.17
N ASN A 625 -0.83 -30.08 -34.51
CA ASN A 625 -0.78 -31.48 -34.06
C ASN A 625 -0.60 -31.54 -32.53
N ALA A 626 -1.12 -32.60 -31.90
CA ALA A 626 -1.15 -32.71 -30.44
C ALA A 626 0.24 -32.70 -29.79
N ALA A 627 1.22 -33.40 -30.36
CA ALA A 627 2.57 -33.48 -29.81
C ALA A 627 3.30 -32.13 -29.84
N LEU A 628 3.16 -31.38 -30.93
CA LEU A 628 3.71 -30.03 -31.09
C LEU A 628 2.95 -29.02 -30.22
N ALA A 629 1.64 -29.18 -30.06
CA ALA A 629 0.86 -28.39 -29.13
C ALA A 629 1.38 -28.58 -27.70
N ASP A 630 1.59 -29.82 -27.27
CA ASP A 630 2.10 -30.12 -25.92
C ASP A 630 3.52 -29.57 -25.71
N GLU A 631 4.41 -29.67 -26.71
CA GLU A 631 5.75 -29.06 -26.67
C GLU A 631 5.68 -27.53 -26.51
N LEU A 632 4.86 -26.86 -27.33
CA LEU A 632 4.72 -25.41 -27.29
C LEU A 632 4.05 -24.94 -26.00
N LEU A 633 3.09 -25.69 -25.46
CA LEU A 633 2.45 -25.39 -24.18
C LEU A 633 3.47 -25.43 -23.03
N GLU A 634 4.41 -26.38 -23.04
CA GLU A 634 5.47 -26.43 -22.04
C GLU A 634 6.52 -25.32 -22.26
N ARG A 635 6.87 -25.00 -23.51
CA ARG A 635 7.78 -23.89 -23.84
C ARG A 635 7.25 -22.53 -23.39
N TYR A 636 5.96 -22.27 -23.60
CA TYR A 636 5.30 -21.02 -23.23
C TYR A 636 4.56 -21.13 -21.90
N LYS A 637 5.01 -22.02 -21.01
CA LYS A 637 4.46 -22.12 -19.67
C LYS A 637 4.71 -20.83 -18.89
N PRO A 638 3.67 -20.18 -18.36
CA PRO A 638 3.83 -19.04 -17.47
C PRO A 638 4.69 -19.43 -16.26
N ALA A 639 5.56 -18.53 -15.83
CA ALA A 639 6.35 -18.75 -14.63
C ALA A 639 5.46 -19.09 -13.42
N ALA A 640 6.01 -19.89 -12.51
CA ALA A 640 5.35 -20.25 -11.26
C ALA A 640 5.00 -18.97 -10.46
N GLY A 641 3.77 -18.92 -9.96
CA GLY A 641 3.22 -17.78 -9.22
C GLY A 641 1.70 -17.79 -9.25
N GLY A 642 1.09 -17.16 -8.25
CA GLY A 642 -0.33 -17.31 -7.92
C GLY A 642 -0.65 -18.63 -7.22
N VAL A 643 -1.90 -18.74 -6.80
CA VAL A 643 -2.51 -19.89 -6.13
C VAL A 643 -3.34 -20.64 -7.17
N GLU A 644 -3.09 -21.94 -7.27
CA GLU A 644 -3.88 -22.83 -8.12
C GLU A 644 -5.16 -23.23 -7.39
N PRO A 645 -6.34 -23.21 -8.05
CA PRO A 645 -7.54 -23.75 -7.43
C PRO A 645 -7.43 -25.27 -7.26
N ASP A 646 -8.24 -25.84 -6.38
CA ASP A 646 -8.39 -27.29 -6.22
C ASP A 646 -9.30 -27.87 -7.32
N TYR A 647 -10.27 -27.06 -7.77
CA TYR A 647 -11.12 -27.32 -8.92
C TYR A 647 -10.98 -26.18 -9.94
N ALA A 648 -10.28 -26.47 -11.04
CA ALA A 648 -10.23 -25.55 -12.17
C ALA A 648 -11.55 -25.62 -12.96
N VAL A 649 -12.11 -24.46 -13.29
CA VAL A 649 -13.36 -24.33 -14.06
C VAL A 649 -13.05 -23.66 -15.39
N GLU A 650 -13.19 -24.41 -16.49
CA GLU A 650 -13.09 -23.85 -17.83
C GLU A 650 -14.38 -23.05 -18.14
N LEU A 651 -14.23 -21.73 -18.30
CA LEU A 651 -15.32 -20.90 -18.80
C LEU A 651 -15.48 -21.13 -20.32
N PRO A 652 -16.72 -21.27 -20.82
CA PRO A 652 -16.95 -21.43 -22.25
C PRO A 652 -16.50 -20.16 -22.97
N ASP A 653 -15.75 -20.31 -24.06
CA ASP A 653 -15.49 -19.22 -24.98
C ASP A 653 -16.84 -18.69 -25.49
N PHE A 654 -17.20 -17.46 -25.12
CA PHE A 654 -18.40 -16.85 -25.67
C PHE A 654 -18.12 -16.52 -27.15
N PRO A 655 -18.86 -17.09 -28.12
CA PRO A 655 -18.47 -16.95 -29.52
C PRO A 655 -18.43 -15.48 -29.93
N GLN A 656 -17.31 -15.03 -30.49
CA GLN A 656 -17.14 -13.63 -30.91
C GLN A 656 -18.22 -13.15 -31.89
N ALA A 657 -18.75 -14.07 -32.70
CA ALA A 657 -19.88 -13.79 -33.59
C ALA A 657 -21.16 -13.43 -32.81
N VAL A 658 -21.41 -14.07 -31.66
CA VAL A 658 -22.54 -13.75 -30.78
C VAL A 658 -22.34 -12.39 -30.12
N LEU A 659 -21.13 -12.07 -29.62
CA LEU A 659 -20.84 -10.74 -29.06
C LEU A 659 -21.08 -9.63 -30.09
N ARG A 660 -20.59 -9.82 -31.32
CA ARG A 660 -20.85 -8.87 -32.42
C ARG A 660 -22.33 -8.76 -32.72
N ALA A 661 -23.07 -9.87 -32.75
CA ALA A 661 -24.52 -9.86 -32.98
C ALA A 661 -25.30 -9.17 -31.84
N LEU A 662 -24.80 -9.21 -30.61
CA LEU A 662 -25.40 -8.46 -29.49
C LEU A 662 -25.10 -6.95 -29.55
N GLY A 663 -24.08 -6.51 -30.28
CA GLY A 663 -23.75 -5.09 -30.45
C GLY A 663 -24.95 -4.24 -30.88
N PRO A 664 -25.60 -4.54 -32.02
CA PRO A 664 -26.81 -3.84 -32.45
C PRO A 664 -27.96 -3.89 -31.44
N VAL A 665 -28.07 -4.96 -30.65
CA VAL A 665 -29.11 -5.13 -29.62
C VAL A 665 -28.93 -4.09 -28.51
N TYR A 666 -27.71 -3.95 -28.00
CA TYR A 666 -27.37 -2.94 -26.98
C TYR A 666 -27.39 -1.53 -27.56
N ASP A 667 -26.80 -1.34 -28.73
CA ASP A 667 -26.77 -0.04 -29.39
C ASP A 667 -28.20 0.49 -29.57
N LEU A 668 -29.10 -0.31 -30.13
CA LEU A 668 -30.49 0.09 -30.37
C LEU A 668 -31.37 0.04 -29.11
N GLN A 669 -30.79 -0.25 -27.94
CA GLN A 669 -31.48 -0.32 -26.65
C GLN A 669 -32.74 -1.21 -26.70
N LEU A 670 -32.67 -2.32 -27.44
CA LEU A 670 -33.84 -3.16 -27.69
C LEU A 670 -34.33 -3.85 -26.42
N LEU A 671 -33.40 -4.22 -25.52
CA LEU A 671 -33.72 -4.86 -24.25
C LEU A 671 -34.33 -3.86 -23.28
N GLU A 672 -33.74 -2.68 -23.17
CA GLU A 672 -34.22 -1.58 -22.35
C GLU A 672 -35.63 -1.14 -22.79
N GLY A 673 -35.85 -0.99 -24.10
CA GLY A 673 -37.15 -0.68 -24.68
C GLY A 673 -38.19 -1.77 -24.41
N TYR A 674 -37.80 -3.05 -24.53
CA TYR A 674 -38.67 -4.17 -24.18
C TYR A 674 -39.03 -4.16 -22.70
N VAL A 675 -38.05 -4.05 -21.81
CA VAL A 675 -38.28 -4.03 -20.36
C VAL A 675 -39.17 -2.85 -19.99
N LYS A 676 -38.90 -1.64 -20.51
CA LYS A 676 -39.73 -0.45 -20.31
C LYS A 676 -41.19 -0.68 -20.71
N ALA A 677 -41.44 -1.32 -21.86
CA ALA A 677 -42.79 -1.58 -22.35
C ALA A 677 -43.54 -2.63 -21.53
N GLN A 678 -42.84 -3.63 -21.00
CA GLN A 678 -43.46 -4.79 -20.32
C GLN A 678 -43.51 -4.65 -18.79
N TRP A 679 -42.68 -3.79 -18.19
CA TRP A 679 -42.44 -3.78 -16.74
C TRP A 679 -43.68 -3.50 -15.91
N LEU A 680 -44.45 -2.47 -16.26
CA LEU A 680 -45.59 -2.01 -15.45
C LEU A 680 -46.69 -3.08 -15.35
N GLU A 681 -46.91 -3.87 -16.39
CA GLU A 681 -47.93 -4.92 -16.44
C GLU A 681 -47.43 -6.26 -15.86
N HIS A 682 -46.11 -6.52 -15.94
CA HIS A 682 -45.52 -7.83 -15.60
C HIS A 682 -44.51 -7.78 -14.46
N LYS A 683 -44.60 -6.75 -13.60
CA LYS A 683 -43.65 -6.49 -12.51
C LYS A 683 -43.34 -7.71 -11.63
N ASP A 684 -44.38 -8.36 -11.09
CA ASP A 684 -44.22 -9.54 -10.22
C ASP A 684 -43.63 -10.75 -10.94
N LEU A 685 -43.90 -10.89 -12.25
CA LEU A 685 -43.27 -11.91 -13.07
C LEU A 685 -41.78 -11.60 -13.23
N PHE A 686 -41.41 -10.37 -13.55
CA PHE A 686 -40.00 -9.97 -13.70
C PHE A 686 -39.19 -10.08 -12.42
N HIS A 687 -39.79 -9.81 -11.25
CA HIS A 687 -39.14 -10.10 -9.97
C HIS A 687 -38.80 -11.59 -9.81
N ARG A 688 -39.69 -12.50 -10.22
CA ARG A 688 -39.41 -13.94 -10.20
C ARG A 688 -38.36 -14.35 -11.22
N LEU A 689 -38.46 -13.86 -12.46
CA LEU A 689 -37.49 -14.16 -13.53
C LEU A 689 -36.08 -13.64 -13.24
N ALA A 690 -35.98 -12.53 -12.49
CA ALA A 690 -34.70 -12.02 -12.00
C ALA A 690 -33.98 -13.04 -11.10
N LEU A 691 -34.71 -13.82 -10.30
CA LEU A 691 -34.14 -14.89 -9.49
C LEU A 691 -33.79 -16.10 -10.37
N GLY A 692 -34.69 -16.53 -11.24
CA GLY A 692 -34.43 -17.60 -12.20
C GLY A 692 -35.52 -17.71 -13.27
N ASP A 693 -35.11 -17.98 -14.51
CA ASP A 693 -36.01 -18.19 -15.65
C ASP A 693 -35.97 -19.63 -16.18
N ALA A 694 -35.25 -20.54 -15.49
CA ALA A 694 -35.08 -21.94 -15.87
C ALA A 694 -34.54 -22.13 -17.30
N PHE A 695 -33.80 -21.13 -17.81
CA PHE A 695 -33.31 -21.06 -19.18
C PHE A 695 -34.40 -21.03 -20.25
N ASP A 696 -35.65 -20.67 -19.89
CA ASP A 696 -36.78 -20.63 -20.82
C ASP A 696 -36.99 -19.21 -21.38
N PRO A 697 -36.71 -18.96 -22.67
CA PRO A 697 -37.02 -17.67 -23.31
C PRO A 697 -38.52 -17.35 -23.31
N HIS A 698 -39.38 -18.35 -23.36
CA HIS A 698 -40.84 -18.16 -23.40
C HIS A 698 -41.45 -17.84 -22.03
N ALA A 699 -40.64 -17.87 -20.96
CA ALA A 699 -41.05 -17.34 -19.67
C ALA A 699 -41.22 -15.81 -19.69
N TYR A 700 -40.63 -15.12 -20.67
CA TYR A 700 -40.73 -13.67 -20.86
C TYR A 700 -41.91 -13.30 -21.78
N PRO A 701 -42.75 -12.31 -21.41
CA PRO A 701 -43.93 -11.94 -22.17
C PRO A 701 -43.56 -11.45 -23.57
N HIS A 702 -44.19 -11.98 -24.62
CA HIS A 702 -43.92 -11.56 -26.01
C HIS A 702 -42.45 -11.70 -26.45
N PHE A 703 -41.71 -12.68 -25.91
CA PHE A 703 -40.30 -12.90 -26.29
C PHE A 703 -40.11 -13.11 -27.81
N ASP A 704 -41.01 -13.84 -28.48
CA ASP A 704 -40.90 -14.09 -29.92
C ASP A 704 -40.96 -12.79 -30.74
N ALA A 705 -41.74 -11.80 -30.30
CA ALA A 705 -41.80 -10.49 -30.95
C ALA A 705 -40.50 -9.70 -30.75
N LEU A 706 -39.88 -9.78 -29.56
CA LEU A 706 -38.55 -9.21 -29.31
C LEU A 706 -37.49 -9.91 -30.17
N TRP A 707 -37.56 -11.24 -30.27
CA TRP A 707 -36.65 -12.05 -31.08
C TRP A 707 -36.73 -11.65 -32.56
N ASP A 708 -37.93 -11.55 -33.14
CA ASP A 708 -38.14 -11.10 -34.51
C ASP A 708 -37.62 -9.68 -34.74
N GLN A 709 -37.86 -8.78 -33.78
CA GLN A 709 -37.34 -7.42 -33.83
C GLN A 709 -35.81 -7.40 -33.85
N VAL A 710 -35.16 -8.21 -33.02
CA VAL A 710 -33.69 -8.36 -33.00
C VAL A 710 -33.19 -8.92 -34.33
N GLN A 711 -33.76 -10.02 -34.80
CA GLN A 711 -33.37 -10.67 -36.06
C GLN A 711 -33.45 -9.71 -37.26
N ALA A 712 -34.44 -8.82 -37.28
CA ALA A 712 -34.59 -7.79 -38.32
C ALA A 712 -33.49 -6.73 -38.31
N LYS A 713 -32.70 -6.58 -37.23
CA LYS A 713 -31.59 -5.62 -37.11
C LYS A 713 -30.22 -6.25 -37.38
N LEU A 714 -30.14 -7.56 -37.49
CA LEU A 714 -28.89 -8.28 -37.70
C LEU A 714 -28.58 -8.48 -39.19
N ASP A 715 -27.30 -8.47 -39.50
CA ASP A 715 -26.77 -8.98 -40.76
C ASP A 715 -26.85 -10.52 -40.81
N GLU A 716 -26.54 -11.12 -41.95
CA GLU A 716 -26.66 -12.57 -42.16
C GLU A 716 -25.83 -13.37 -41.14
N ALA A 717 -24.58 -12.95 -40.91
CA ALA A 717 -23.69 -13.59 -39.93
C ALA A 717 -24.23 -13.48 -38.49
N GLY A 718 -24.81 -12.34 -38.13
CA GLY A 718 -25.43 -12.13 -36.83
C GLY A 718 -26.66 -13.01 -36.62
N ARG A 719 -27.50 -13.18 -37.65
CA ARG A 719 -28.69 -14.07 -37.58
C ARG A 719 -28.33 -15.53 -37.43
N GLU A 720 -27.25 -15.98 -38.08
CA GLU A 720 -26.75 -17.35 -37.94
C GLU A 720 -26.13 -17.60 -36.56
N ALA A 721 -25.40 -16.61 -36.03
CA ALA A 721 -24.68 -16.75 -34.77
C ALA A 721 -25.58 -16.59 -33.53
N LEU A 722 -26.46 -15.59 -33.51
CA LEU A 722 -27.31 -15.32 -32.36
C LEU A 722 -28.42 -16.37 -32.26
N LYS A 723 -28.69 -16.82 -31.03
CA LYS A 723 -29.73 -17.81 -30.74
C LYS A 723 -30.64 -17.29 -29.62
N PRO A 724 -31.89 -17.78 -29.49
CA PRO A 724 -32.84 -17.31 -28.47
C PRO A 724 -32.25 -17.33 -27.05
N GLU A 725 -31.47 -18.35 -26.69
CA GLU A 725 -30.83 -18.48 -25.39
C GLU A 725 -29.83 -17.36 -25.07
N HIS A 726 -29.13 -16.85 -26.09
CA HIS A 726 -28.19 -15.73 -25.96
C HIS A 726 -28.94 -14.43 -25.70
N LEU A 727 -30.04 -14.20 -26.43
CA LEU A 727 -30.88 -13.02 -26.23
C LEU A 727 -31.58 -13.07 -24.86
N ARG A 728 -32.11 -14.23 -24.47
CA ARG A 728 -32.68 -14.44 -23.13
C ARG A 728 -31.66 -14.16 -22.04
N ARG A 729 -30.39 -14.59 -22.18
CA ARG A 729 -29.33 -14.28 -21.21
C ARG A 729 -29.14 -12.77 -21.03
N ALA A 730 -29.06 -12.04 -22.13
CA ALA A 730 -28.92 -10.58 -22.10
C ALA A 730 -30.17 -9.90 -21.51
N LEU A 731 -31.36 -10.37 -21.89
CA LEU A 731 -32.63 -9.89 -21.33
C LEU A 731 -32.73 -10.14 -19.83
N ARG A 732 -32.33 -11.32 -19.34
CA ARG A 732 -32.33 -11.62 -17.92
C ARG A 732 -31.40 -10.71 -17.13
N ALA A 733 -30.21 -10.42 -17.65
CA ALA A 733 -29.29 -9.46 -17.04
C ALA A 733 -29.95 -8.07 -16.90
N MET A 734 -30.70 -7.63 -17.92
CA MET A 734 -31.47 -6.39 -17.87
C MET A 734 -32.58 -6.46 -16.82
N VAL A 735 -33.41 -7.50 -16.83
CA VAL A 735 -34.50 -7.69 -15.87
C VAL A 735 -33.99 -7.72 -14.43
N ARG A 736 -32.87 -8.40 -14.17
CA ARG A 736 -32.22 -8.42 -12.85
C ARG A 736 -31.85 -7.02 -12.37
N ARG A 737 -31.31 -6.19 -13.26
CA ARG A 737 -30.90 -4.81 -12.97
C ARG A 737 -32.09 -3.91 -12.59
N PHE A 738 -33.24 -4.09 -13.22
CA PHE A 738 -34.46 -3.38 -12.83
C PHE A 738 -35.08 -3.95 -11.54
N ALA A 739 -35.06 -5.27 -11.39
CA ALA A 739 -35.64 -5.93 -10.23
C ALA A 739 -34.91 -5.56 -8.93
N GLN A 740 -33.57 -5.51 -8.95
CA GLN A 740 -32.80 -5.11 -7.76
C GLN A 740 -33.12 -3.67 -7.30
N ASP A 741 -33.37 -2.76 -8.24
CA ASP A 741 -33.66 -1.36 -7.94
C ASP A 741 -35.06 -1.22 -7.34
N ASP A 742 -36.02 -1.96 -7.88
CA ASP A 742 -37.40 -1.95 -7.40
C ASP A 742 -37.59 -2.68 -6.07
N LEU A 743 -36.93 -3.85 -5.91
CA LEU A 743 -36.90 -4.61 -4.66
C LEU A 743 -36.06 -3.93 -3.57
N GLN A 744 -35.33 -2.87 -3.92
CA GLN A 744 -34.38 -2.18 -3.04
C GLN A 744 -33.38 -3.14 -2.38
N ARG A 745 -32.97 -4.17 -3.14
CA ARG A 745 -32.09 -5.24 -2.68
C ARG A 745 -31.16 -5.62 -3.82
N GLU A 746 -29.87 -5.69 -3.50
CA GLU A 746 -28.88 -6.17 -4.45
C GLU A 746 -29.06 -7.66 -4.71
N LEU A 747 -29.15 -8.05 -5.99
CA LEU A 747 -29.13 -9.44 -6.43
C LEU A 747 -27.68 -9.86 -6.67
N THR A 748 -27.00 -10.19 -5.58
CA THR A 748 -25.53 -10.31 -5.48
C THR A 748 -24.92 -11.42 -6.32
N SER A 749 -25.66 -12.49 -6.59
CA SER A 749 -25.17 -13.65 -7.35
C SER A 749 -26.17 -14.13 -8.39
N ASP A 750 -25.65 -14.65 -9.49
CA ASP A 750 -26.45 -15.25 -10.57
C ASP A 750 -26.03 -16.69 -10.82
N TYR A 751 -26.32 -17.56 -9.85
CA TYR A 751 -25.94 -18.97 -9.88
C TYR A 751 -26.61 -19.76 -11.01
N GLN A 752 -27.55 -19.18 -11.77
CA GLN A 752 -28.08 -19.77 -13.00
C GLN A 752 -27.10 -19.62 -14.18
N GLU A 753 -26.45 -18.47 -14.32
CA GLU A 753 -25.55 -18.20 -15.44
C GLU A 753 -24.07 -18.40 -15.09
N ASP A 754 -23.74 -18.38 -13.78
CA ASP A 754 -22.38 -18.43 -13.28
C ASP A 754 -21.91 -19.86 -13.05
N ARG A 755 -21.14 -20.39 -14.01
CA ARG A 755 -20.58 -21.75 -13.95
C ARG A 755 -19.60 -21.98 -12.81
N GLN A 756 -18.82 -20.97 -12.41
CA GLN A 756 -17.88 -21.14 -11.30
C GLN A 756 -18.65 -21.23 -9.98
N LEU A 757 -19.67 -20.37 -9.81
CA LEU A 757 -20.56 -20.45 -8.65
C LEU A 757 -21.34 -21.77 -8.62
N GLN A 758 -21.82 -22.27 -9.76
CA GLN A 758 -22.43 -23.61 -9.85
C GLN A 758 -21.46 -24.71 -9.39
N ALA A 759 -20.20 -24.68 -9.84
CA ALA A 759 -19.20 -25.64 -9.40
C ALA A 759 -18.95 -25.56 -7.88
N ALA A 760 -18.87 -24.35 -7.32
CA ALA A 760 -18.74 -24.16 -5.87
C ALA A 760 -19.97 -24.67 -5.09
N ILE A 761 -21.18 -24.46 -5.60
CA ILE A 761 -22.41 -25.01 -5.03
C ILE A 761 -22.39 -26.53 -5.04
N VAL A 762 -21.92 -27.18 -6.12
CA VAL A 762 -21.80 -28.64 -6.20
C VAL A 762 -20.79 -29.17 -5.18
N VAL A 763 -19.60 -28.55 -5.08
CA VAL A 763 -18.57 -28.91 -4.09
C VAL A 763 -19.13 -28.80 -2.67
N LEU A 764 -19.81 -27.69 -2.37
CA LEU A 764 -20.38 -27.46 -1.04
C LEU A 764 -21.56 -28.41 -0.75
N ALA A 765 -22.39 -28.70 -1.75
CA ALA A 765 -23.54 -29.60 -1.61
C ALA A 765 -23.10 -31.04 -1.31
N GLU A 766 -22.01 -31.50 -1.92
CA GLU A 766 -21.41 -32.82 -1.61
C GLU A 766 -21.02 -32.91 -0.13
N GLU A 767 -20.36 -31.89 0.40
CA GLU A 767 -19.95 -31.86 1.81
C GLU A 767 -21.13 -31.72 2.77
N LEU A 768 -22.13 -30.91 2.41
CA LEU A 768 -23.33 -30.71 3.22
C LEU A 768 -24.34 -31.87 3.12
N GLY A 769 -24.12 -32.85 2.24
CA GLY A 769 -25.11 -33.87 1.90
C GLY A 769 -26.42 -33.27 1.37
N LEU A 770 -26.33 -32.13 0.66
CA LEU A 770 -27.48 -31.41 0.12
C LEU A 770 -27.90 -32.00 -1.22
N ASN A 771 -29.16 -32.44 -1.32
CA ASN A 771 -29.75 -32.87 -2.59
C ASN A 771 -30.21 -31.65 -3.42
N LEU A 772 -29.44 -31.27 -4.45
CA LEU A 772 -29.74 -30.13 -5.32
C LEU A 772 -31.04 -30.33 -6.12
N ALA A 773 -31.42 -31.57 -6.46
CA ALA A 773 -32.66 -31.85 -7.18
C ALA A 773 -33.92 -31.55 -6.36
N GLU A 774 -33.81 -31.58 -5.03
CA GLU A 774 -34.88 -31.23 -4.10
C GLU A 774 -34.99 -29.72 -3.86
N GLN A 775 -34.03 -28.91 -4.32
CA GLN A 775 -34.07 -27.45 -4.24
C GLN A 775 -34.68 -26.88 -5.53
N PRO A 776 -35.97 -26.46 -5.56
CA PRO A 776 -36.64 -26.08 -6.81
C PRO A 776 -35.92 -24.99 -7.60
N GLU A 777 -35.29 -24.06 -6.88
CA GLU A 777 -34.55 -22.92 -7.43
C GLU A 777 -33.15 -23.28 -7.94
N MET A 778 -32.62 -24.47 -7.63
CA MET A 778 -31.30 -24.96 -8.07
C MET A 778 -31.36 -26.20 -8.96
N LYS A 779 -32.56 -26.65 -9.38
CA LYS A 779 -32.74 -27.87 -10.18
C LYS A 779 -31.95 -27.92 -11.48
N PHE A 780 -31.55 -26.77 -12.01
CA PHE A 780 -30.77 -26.67 -13.22
C PHE A 780 -29.26 -26.89 -12.99
N ILE A 781 -28.79 -26.83 -11.74
CA ILE A 781 -27.42 -27.14 -11.38
C ILE A 781 -27.27 -28.66 -11.42
N PRO A 782 -26.32 -29.21 -12.19
CA PRO A 782 -26.12 -30.65 -12.26
C PRO A 782 -25.70 -31.22 -10.90
N GLU A 783 -26.15 -32.44 -10.57
CA GLU A 783 -25.74 -33.16 -9.34
C GLU A 783 -24.25 -33.54 -9.34
N ARG A 784 -23.60 -33.49 -10.50
CA ARG A 784 -22.16 -33.77 -10.68
C ARG A 784 -21.50 -32.54 -11.28
N PHE A 785 -20.18 -32.47 -11.14
CA PHE A 785 -19.36 -31.39 -11.69
C PHE A 785 -19.83 -30.94 -13.08
N PRO A 786 -20.09 -29.64 -13.28
CA PRO A 786 -20.39 -29.09 -14.59
C PRO A 786 -19.31 -29.48 -15.63
N GLU A 787 -19.69 -29.57 -16.90
CA GLU A 787 -18.73 -29.79 -17.99
C GLU A 787 -17.63 -28.70 -17.97
N GLY A 788 -16.37 -29.12 -18.05
CA GLY A 788 -15.21 -28.21 -17.98
C GLY A 788 -14.60 -28.03 -16.58
N VAL A 789 -15.14 -28.67 -15.54
CA VAL A 789 -14.51 -28.68 -14.21
C VAL A 789 -13.50 -29.83 -14.10
N LYS A 790 -12.26 -29.51 -13.75
CA LYS A 790 -11.16 -30.47 -13.57
C LYS A 790 -10.57 -30.32 -12.18
N ARG A 791 -10.41 -31.44 -11.48
CA ARG A 791 -9.67 -31.47 -10.22
C ARG A 791 -8.18 -31.32 -10.52
N THR A 792 -7.56 -30.28 -9.98
CA THR A 792 -6.16 -29.90 -10.24
C THR A 792 -5.21 -30.32 -9.12
N ARG A 793 -5.77 -30.69 -7.95
CA ARG A 793 -5.00 -31.17 -6.78
C ARG A 793 -5.73 -32.29 -6.05
N GLU A 794 -4.98 -33.27 -5.53
CA GLU A 794 -5.51 -34.21 -4.54
C GLU A 794 -5.68 -33.49 -3.19
N ILE A 795 -6.91 -33.47 -2.68
CA ILE A 795 -7.24 -32.88 -1.38
C ILE A 795 -6.83 -33.89 -0.32
N GLY A 796 -6.02 -33.46 0.65
CA GLY A 796 -5.48 -34.33 1.72
C GLY A 796 -4.01 -34.73 1.58
N ALA A 797 -3.34 -34.41 0.47
CA ALA A 797 -1.87 -34.50 0.39
C ALA A 797 -1.26 -33.30 1.11
N GLY A 798 -0.91 -33.51 2.39
CA GLY A 798 -0.04 -32.60 3.14
C GLY A 798 1.36 -32.56 2.55
N THR A 799 2.35 -32.14 3.35
CA THR A 799 3.77 -32.21 2.96
C THR A 799 4.15 -33.59 2.39
N PRO A 800 5.25 -33.74 1.61
CA PRO A 800 5.66 -35.02 1.03
C PRO A 800 5.74 -36.22 2.00
N ASP A 801 5.73 -35.95 3.31
CA ASP A 801 5.75 -36.95 4.39
C ASP A 801 4.35 -37.37 4.92
N ASP A 802 3.26 -36.70 4.53
CA ASP A 802 1.90 -37.06 4.94
C ASP A 802 1.29 -38.08 3.97
N LYS A 803 1.18 -39.33 4.41
CA LYS A 803 0.39 -40.34 3.69
C LYS A 803 -1.09 -39.94 3.72
N PRO A 804 -1.82 -40.06 2.58
CA PRO A 804 -3.26 -39.83 2.57
C PRO A 804 -3.94 -40.87 3.47
N GLU A 805 -4.57 -40.41 4.55
CA GLU A 805 -5.52 -41.24 5.29
C GLU A 805 -6.77 -41.45 4.42
N GLU A 806 -6.98 -42.68 3.96
CA GLU A 806 -8.24 -43.08 3.31
C GLU A 806 -9.42 -42.78 4.24
N GLY A 807 -10.32 -41.90 3.82
CA GLY A 807 -11.62 -41.70 4.47
C GLY A 807 -11.85 -40.37 5.19
N ARG A 808 -10.98 -39.35 5.07
CA ARG A 808 -11.38 -37.99 5.46
C ARG A 808 -12.36 -37.41 4.44
N LYS A 809 -13.64 -37.35 4.81
CA LYS A 809 -14.57 -36.31 4.32
C LYS A 809 -13.98 -34.94 4.67
N PHE A 810 -14.27 -33.90 3.87
CA PHE A 810 -13.65 -32.57 4.03
C PHE A 810 -14.00 -32.04 5.43
N LYS A 811 -13.06 -32.12 6.37
CA LYS A 811 -13.25 -31.63 7.73
C LYS A 811 -12.74 -30.22 7.84
#